data_AF-A0A4P7WYI4-F1
#
_entry.id   AF-A0A4P7WYI4-F1
#
_cell.length_a   1.000
_cell.length_b   1.000
_cell.length_c   1.000
_cell.angle_alpha   90.00
_cell.angle_beta   90.00
_cell.angle_gamma   90.00
#
_symmetry.space_group_name_H-M   'P 1'
#
loop_
_entity.id
_entity.type
_entity.pdbx_description
1 polymer ?
#
loop_
_entity_poly.entity_id
_entity_poly.type
_entity_poly.pdbx_seq_one_letter_code
_entity_poly.pdbx_strand_id
1 'polypeptide(L)'
;MLDTTQNDVLDLDATNTVLLKVKNYIQSLHSIASSDKLVKYIQSDFTSICTTYFNITEVVNTSFNSKEYTNINQVYQILYSVPEVFKDFAILHRDIALQLQIATFKLLNTTDEKEKIEAHFLESKQVLLDAASALEHSILSGQNNSKERLEKASYALQHYKNPWSVYKSQIEDVKLQIKQIVDNNFFMSKTISVFKDIKQSNTAFLDQITEDTSTLLKHTNEAIKTVKDIKTIEDITPVIKWIDQTLLSQSKVINIQEDYAASIETKIKKLSTGTVPVSTNEGLLLTKTIDFNKTVKKWFDFEILPILIDLIEQKITITTFFKHSLMNLKSGLTVEKNNNSLNALPSQIESLKNVHATLNENSTKVDKTVTSLKNMFAADFNVTTIYLDQPFLEVTIQSSLSQMATDHSNFFTMVKDKIYKQFNYLNTKLEQTNLFSDQNKIEDSIQCINYRMFKEVNANYDNLFLNKNFIGNLFLSPRQKQEASIENSVAQWNNGFGKAIVITGDKLSGKSTFVDYIGQKYFGKSTLILKKDTTITFDGRKFKTTHNLKDALHNIKKGFSNTKPLIVIDNLELWSDDDFSLLDNVRALLSFISSESDNALILVTTSRQMQQHLDNRIRFTEAFSNTIKLDKATFEEIYKAVLLRHGASHKTLISKKHDPLSPKQIKQNVLKLSKKLDYNLGEVLQAWTYGTTLIDNNKVVYEDADPGFKDFLNKEEVIILKHLLLFNKITEIQLKKFVGKSYETQYKVSLKRLLNTKVLLRDNDGQLRLNPVITKDIKQLLIYRGILN
;
A
#
# COMPACT_ATOMS: atom_id res chain seq x y z
N MET A 1 68.41 23.85 6.64
CA MET A 1 69.13 22.58 6.88
C MET A 1 68.06 21.50 6.86
N LEU A 2 67.47 21.20 5.69
CA LEU A 2 67.94 20.32 4.61
C LEU A 2 68.20 18.87 5.08
N ASP A 3 67.29 18.00 4.64
CA ASP A 3 67.39 16.56 4.39
C ASP A 3 67.97 15.64 5.46
N THR A 4 67.11 15.02 6.27
CA THR A 4 67.40 13.76 6.98
C THR A 4 66.10 13.11 7.49
N THR A 5 65.21 12.63 6.61
CA THR A 5 64.16 11.65 7.02
C THR A 5 63.65 10.72 5.91
N GLN A 6 64.16 10.79 4.66
CA GLN A 6 63.70 9.90 3.58
C GLN A 6 64.60 8.69 3.28
N ASN A 7 65.81 8.62 3.84
CA ASN A 7 66.79 7.59 3.48
C ASN A 7 66.99 6.46 4.51
N ASP A 8 66.36 6.52 5.68
CA ASP A 8 66.54 5.47 6.73
C ASP A 8 65.60 4.26 6.60
N VAL A 9 64.79 4.18 5.53
CA VAL A 9 63.90 3.02 5.26
C VAL A 9 64.54 2.01 4.30
N LEU A 10 65.68 2.33 3.68
CA LEU A 10 66.31 1.51 2.64
C LEU A 10 67.15 0.33 3.17
N ASP A 11 67.35 0.21 4.48
CA ASP A 11 68.16 -0.87 5.09
C ASP A 11 67.40 -1.75 6.11
N LEU A 12 66.08 -1.54 6.26
CA LEU A 12 65.22 -2.49 6.98
C LEU A 12 64.59 -3.45 5.98
N ASP A 13 64.81 -4.75 6.16
CA ASP A 13 64.13 -5.79 5.38
C ASP A 13 62.60 -5.57 5.42
N ALA A 14 62.04 -5.12 4.30
CA ALA A 14 60.62 -4.83 4.09
C ALA A 14 59.73 -5.99 4.58
N THR A 15 60.17 -7.24 4.35
CA THR A 15 59.49 -8.45 4.80
C THR A 15 59.49 -8.58 6.32
N ASN A 16 60.62 -8.27 6.98
CA ASN A 16 60.71 -8.28 8.46
C ASN A 16 59.83 -7.20 9.10
N THR A 17 59.69 -6.05 8.46
CA THR A 17 58.85 -4.95 8.96
C THR A 17 57.36 -5.33 8.92
N VAL A 18 56.90 -5.94 7.83
CA VAL A 18 55.53 -6.48 7.73
C VAL A 18 55.31 -7.60 8.75
N LEU A 19 56.28 -8.51 8.87
CA LEU A 19 56.23 -9.65 9.80
C LEU A 19 56.11 -9.19 11.27
N LEU A 20 56.90 -8.20 11.68
CA LEU A 20 56.85 -7.64 13.03
C LEU A 20 55.46 -7.04 13.33
N LYS A 21 54.87 -6.36 12.35
CA LYS A 21 53.54 -5.77 12.49
C LYS A 21 52.44 -6.83 12.61
N VAL A 22 52.55 -7.94 11.88
CA VAL A 22 51.64 -9.10 11.99
C VAL A 22 51.79 -9.78 13.36
N LYS A 23 53.02 -9.98 13.87
CA LYS A 23 53.26 -10.54 15.21
C LYS A 23 52.65 -9.69 16.33
N ASN A 24 52.82 -8.37 16.26
CA ASN A 24 52.23 -7.44 17.23
C ASN A 24 50.70 -7.48 17.18
N TYR A 25 50.12 -7.68 15.99
CA TYR A 25 48.68 -7.84 15.81
C TYR A 25 48.16 -9.13 16.44
N ILE A 26 48.85 -10.26 16.27
CA ILE A 26 48.49 -11.55 16.89
C ILE A 26 48.51 -11.44 18.43
N GLN A 27 49.56 -10.85 18.99
CA GLN A 27 49.68 -10.65 20.45
C GLN A 27 48.52 -9.81 21.00
N SER A 28 48.18 -8.72 20.31
CA SER A 28 47.10 -7.83 20.72
C SER A 28 45.73 -8.51 20.56
N LEU A 29 45.52 -9.31 19.52
CA LEU A 29 44.30 -10.09 19.28
C LEU A 29 44.01 -11.08 20.43
N HIS A 30 45.03 -11.73 21.01
CA HIS A 30 44.85 -12.61 22.17
C HIS A 30 44.23 -11.91 23.39
N SER A 31 44.48 -10.61 23.59
CA SER A 31 44.01 -9.84 24.75
C SER A 31 42.54 -9.40 24.67
N ILE A 32 41.88 -9.57 23.52
CA ILE A 32 40.51 -9.09 23.29
C ILE A 32 39.49 -10.00 23.96
N ALA A 33 38.58 -9.39 24.73
CA ALA A 33 37.64 -10.11 25.60
C ALA A 33 36.15 -9.92 25.22
N SER A 34 35.80 -9.17 24.17
CA SER A 34 34.40 -9.02 23.75
C SER A 34 34.24 -8.72 22.26
N SER A 35 33.05 -9.01 21.72
CA SER A 35 32.68 -8.75 20.32
C SER A 35 32.85 -7.29 19.91
N ASP A 36 32.36 -6.35 20.73
CA ASP A 36 32.50 -4.91 20.45
C ASP A 36 33.96 -4.45 20.38
N LYS A 37 34.79 -4.98 21.29
CA LYS A 37 36.23 -4.68 21.29
C LYS A 37 36.90 -5.29 20.06
N LEU A 38 36.50 -6.49 19.64
CA LEU A 38 37.03 -7.14 18.45
C LEU A 38 36.66 -6.38 17.17
N VAL A 39 35.41 -5.92 17.02
CA VAL A 39 34.98 -5.12 15.87
C VAL A 39 35.74 -3.78 15.82
N LYS A 40 35.92 -3.10 16.95
CA LYS A 40 36.72 -1.86 17.03
C LYS A 40 38.19 -2.10 16.70
N TYR A 41 38.74 -3.22 17.14
CA TYR A 41 40.11 -3.63 16.84
C TYR A 41 40.30 -3.91 15.35
N ILE A 42 39.35 -4.60 14.70
CA ILE A 42 39.32 -4.77 13.24
C ILE A 42 39.23 -3.42 12.53
N GLN A 43 38.44 -2.47 13.02
CA GLN A 43 38.32 -1.15 12.37
C GLN A 43 39.62 -0.33 12.46
N SER A 44 40.32 -0.39 13.59
CA SER A 44 41.47 0.48 13.89
C SER A 44 42.82 -0.18 13.57
N ASP A 45 43.13 -1.30 14.21
CA ASP A 45 44.46 -1.93 14.13
C ASP A 45 44.68 -2.72 12.84
N PHE A 46 43.66 -3.39 12.29
CA PHE A 46 43.78 -3.98 10.95
C PHE A 46 43.97 -2.90 9.87
N THR A 47 43.27 -1.76 9.98
CA THR A 47 43.54 -0.59 9.12
C THR A 47 44.99 -0.11 9.23
N SER A 48 45.58 -0.14 10.43
CA SER A 48 47.00 0.18 10.66
C SER A 48 47.93 -0.81 9.95
N ILE A 49 47.64 -2.12 10.01
CA ILE A 49 48.42 -3.14 9.28
C ILE A 49 48.32 -2.91 7.77
N CYS A 50 47.13 -2.67 7.22
CA CYS A 50 46.97 -2.41 5.79
C CYS A 50 47.77 -1.19 5.34
N THR A 51 47.72 -0.09 6.09
CA THR A 51 48.49 1.13 5.75
C THR A 51 49.99 0.88 5.82
N THR A 52 50.46 0.12 6.82
CA THR A 52 51.87 -0.27 6.94
C THR A 52 52.31 -1.12 5.75
N TYR A 53 51.52 -2.13 5.41
CA TYR A 53 51.76 -2.99 4.26
C TYR A 53 51.78 -2.20 2.95
N PHE A 54 50.82 -1.28 2.74
CA PHE A 54 50.77 -0.44 1.55
C PHE A 54 52.00 0.44 1.40
N ASN A 55 52.42 1.11 2.47
CA ASN A 55 53.59 1.99 2.44
C ASN A 55 54.85 1.21 2.08
N ILE A 56 55.04 0.03 2.68
CA ILE A 56 56.18 -0.85 2.39
C ILE A 56 56.13 -1.32 0.94
N THR A 57 54.96 -1.78 0.48
CA THR A 57 54.81 -2.30 -0.89
C THR A 57 54.98 -1.21 -1.94
N GLU A 58 54.59 0.06 -1.68
CA GLU A 58 54.84 1.18 -2.60
C GLU A 58 56.33 1.54 -2.71
N VAL A 59 57.07 1.49 -1.59
CA VAL A 59 58.52 1.66 -1.60
C VAL A 59 59.18 0.56 -2.44
N VAL A 60 58.78 -0.71 -2.23
CA VAL A 60 59.28 -1.84 -3.01
C VAL A 60 58.89 -1.73 -4.49
N ASN A 61 57.65 -1.36 -4.79
CA ASN A 61 57.16 -1.17 -6.16
C ASN A 61 57.91 -0.05 -6.90
N THR A 62 58.20 1.06 -6.21
CA THR A 62 58.99 2.17 -6.76
C THR A 62 60.41 1.73 -7.09
N SER A 63 61.07 1.03 -6.16
CA SER A 63 62.42 0.49 -6.37
C SER A 63 62.49 -0.57 -7.48
N PHE A 64 61.42 -1.36 -7.64
CA PHE A 64 61.27 -2.30 -8.74
C PHE A 64 61.16 -1.59 -10.09
N ASN A 65 60.34 -0.54 -10.18
CA ASN A 65 60.16 0.24 -11.40
C ASN A 65 61.42 1.05 -11.79
N SER A 66 62.19 1.54 -10.82
CA SER A 66 63.48 2.21 -11.05
C SER A 66 64.65 1.24 -11.29
N LYS A 67 64.45 -0.07 -11.11
CA LYS A 67 65.47 -1.14 -11.17
C LYS A 67 66.60 -0.99 -10.12
N GLU A 68 66.31 -0.37 -8.98
CA GLU A 68 67.28 -0.10 -7.91
C GLU A 68 67.20 -1.11 -6.74
N TYR A 69 66.56 -2.26 -6.95
CA TYR A 69 66.38 -3.27 -5.92
C TYR A 69 67.61 -4.18 -5.76
N THR A 70 67.95 -4.52 -4.51
CA THR A 70 69.11 -5.38 -4.18
C THR A 70 68.72 -6.84 -3.94
N ASN A 71 67.45 -7.13 -3.61
CA ASN A 71 66.98 -8.48 -3.27
C ASN A 71 65.75 -8.90 -4.10
N ILE A 72 65.99 -9.76 -5.11
CA ILE A 72 64.99 -10.31 -6.03
C ILE A 72 63.88 -11.09 -5.29
N ASN A 73 64.23 -11.89 -4.27
CA ASN A 73 63.27 -12.71 -3.55
C ASN A 73 62.31 -11.84 -2.73
N GLN A 74 62.83 -10.79 -2.09
CA GLN A 74 62.03 -9.83 -1.32
C GLN A 74 61.01 -9.10 -2.20
N VAL A 75 61.43 -8.65 -3.39
CA VAL A 75 60.53 -7.99 -4.37
C VAL A 75 59.43 -8.94 -4.83
N TYR A 76 59.78 -10.18 -5.19
CA TYR A 76 58.81 -11.20 -5.57
C TYR A 76 57.82 -11.52 -4.45
N GLN A 77 58.32 -11.66 -3.22
CA GLN A 77 57.51 -11.97 -2.05
C GLN A 77 56.48 -10.87 -1.78
N ILE A 78 56.89 -9.60 -1.76
CA ILE A 78 56.03 -8.46 -1.44
C ILE A 78 55.06 -8.11 -2.59
N LEU A 79 55.47 -8.23 -3.86
CA LEU A 79 54.64 -7.82 -5.01
C LEU A 79 53.78 -8.95 -5.59
N TYR A 80 54.15 -10.22 -5.43
CA TYR A 80 53.46 -11.33 -6.11
C TYR A 80 52.93 -12.41 -5.15
N SER A 81 53.60 -12.71 -4.04
CA SER A 81 53.22 -13.84 -3.16
C SER A 81 52.34 -13.42 -1.97
N VAL A 82 52.76 -12.41 -1.21
CA VAL A 82 52.04 -11.94 0.00
C VAL A 82 50.70 -11.26 -0.32
N PRO A 83 50.53 -10.49 -1.43
CA PRO A 83 49.26 -9.80 -1.71
C PRO A 83 48.03 -10.71 -1.76
N GLU A 84 48.17 -11.94 -2.27
CA GLU A 84 47.07 -12.89 -2.38
C GLU A 84 46.57 -13.33 -0.98
N VAL A 85 47.48 -13.81 -0.14
CA VAL A 85 47.18 -14.25 1.24
C VAL A 85 46.71 -13.07 2.09
N PHE A 86 47.28 -11.87 1.88
CA PHE A 86 46.88 -10.67 2.59
C PHE A 86 45.47 -10.21 2.20
N LYS A 87 45.07 -10.37 0.94
CA LYS A 87 43.70 -10.09 0.47
C LYS A 87 42.70 -11.06 1.11
N ASP A 88 43.02 -12.35 1.18
CA ASP A 88 42.14 -13.34 1.84
C ASP A 88 42.00 -13.04 3.35
N PHE A 89 43.10 -12.66 4.00
CA PHE A 89 43.10 -12.17 5.37
C PHE A 89 42.19 -10.94 5.53
N ALA A 90 42.26 -9.98 4.60
CA ALA A 90 41.40 -8.79 4.62
C ALA A 90 39.90 -9.13 4.48
N ILE A 91 39.56 -10.02 3.54
CA ILE A 91 38.19 -10.49 3.31
C ILE A 91 37.63 -11.13 4.59
N LEU A 92 38.42 -11.96 5.27
CA LEU A 92 38.02 -12.59 6.52
C LEU A 92 37.73 -11.58 7.64
N HIS A 93 38.50 -10.49 7.73
CA HIS A 93 38.24 -9.42 8.72
C HIS A 93 36.89 -8.76 8.50
N ARG A 94 36.52 -8.52 7.24
CA ARG A 94 35.20 -7.98 6.88
C ARG A 94 34.08 -8.94 7.26
N ASP A 95 34.23 -10.21 6.92
CA ASP A 95 33.18 -11.21 7.14
C ASP A 95 32.94 -11.42 8.64
N ILE A 96 34.01 -11.45 9.43
CA ILE A 96 33.91 -11.57 10.90
C ILE A 96 33.33 -10.29 11.52
N ALA A 97 33.73 -9.11 11.05
CA ALA A 97 33.12 -7.86 11.51
C ALA A 97 31.60 -7.84 11.24
N LEU A 98 31.17 -8.33 10.07
CA LEU A 98 29.74 -8.44 9.74
C LEU A 98 29.01 -9.42 10.67
N GLN A 99 29.53 -10.63 10.85
CA GLN A 99 28.87 -11.66 11.67
C GLN A 99 28.76 -11.28 13.15
N LEU A 100 29.82 -10.69 13.72
CA LEU A 100 29.78 -10.18 15.11
C LEU A 100 28.76 -9.05 15.28
N GLN A 101 28.59 -8.21 14.27
CA GLN A 101 27.60 -7.15 14.29
C GLN A 101 26.17 -7.69 14.19
N ILE A 102 25.93 -8.67 13.31
CA ILE A 102 24.64 -9.39 13.20
C ILE A 102 24.29 -10.05 14.54
N ALA A 103 25.26 -10.73 15.19
CA ALA A 103 25.07 -11.33 16.50
C ALA A 103 24.70 -10.29 17.57
N THR A 104 25.34 -9.12 17.54
CA THR A 104 25.02 -8.00 18.45
C THR A 104 23.59 -7.50 18.25
N PHE A 105 23.13 -7.37 17.00
CA PHE A 105 21.74 -6.98 16.71
C PHE A 105 20.72 -8.03 17.14
N LYS A 106 21.05 -9.32 17.07
CA LYS A 106 20.22 -10.41 17.62
C LYS A 106 20.08 -10.29 19.13
N LEU A 107 21.17 -10.05 19.87
CA LEU A 107 21.12 -9.80 21.31
C LEU A 107 20.27 -8.59 21.68
N LEU A 108 20.37 -7.51 20.89
CA LEU A 108 19.55 -6.34 21.12
C LEU A 108 18.07 -6.64 20.91
N ASN A 109 17.68 -7.65 20.13
CA ASN A 109 16.28 -8.05 19.93
C ASN A 109 15.77 -9.08 20.95
N THR A 110 16.60 -10.03 21.40
CA THR A 110 16.21 -11.11 22.31
C THR A 110 17.23 -11.36 23.42
N THR A 111 16.74 -11.59 24.64
CA THR A 111 17.59 -11.76 25.83
C THR A 111 18.18 -13.18 25.96
N ASP A 112 17.65 -14.14 25.19
CA ASP A 112 17.85 -15.58 25.38
C ASP A 112 19.08 -16.17 24.62
N GLU A 113 19.89 -15.34 23.95
CA GLU A 113 20.99 -15.80 23.09
C GLU A 113 22.40 -15.47 23.60
N LYS A 114 22.56 -14.98 24.84
CA LYS A 114 23.86 -14.51 25.37
C LYS A 114 24.99 -15.54 25.26
N GLU A 115 24.73 -16.78 25.65
CA GLU A 115 25.74 -17.87 25.64
C GLU A 115 26.17 -18.23 24.21
N LYS A 116 25.23 -18.24 23.25
CA LYS A 116 25.53 -18.53 21.83
C LYS A 116 26.41 -17.46 21.20
N ILE A 117 26.21 -16.20 21.60
CA ILE A 117 26.99 -15.06 21.09
C ILE A 117 28.40 -15.06 21.68
N GLU A 118 28.55 -15.43 22.94
CA GLU A 118 29.86 -15.60 23.57
C GLU A 118 30.65 -16.74 22.90
N ALA A 119 29.99 -17.87 22.61
CA ALA A 119 30.59 -18.96 21.83
C ALA A 119 31.00 -18.50 20.42
N HIS A 120 30.12 -17.78 19.71
CA HIS A 120 30.40 -17.26 18.36
C HIS A 120 31.55 -16.24 18.34
N PHE A 121 31.68 -15.42 19.39
CA PHE A 121 32.81 -14.52 19.58
C PHE A 121 34.13 -15.27 19.71
N LEU A 122 34.17 -16.30 20.56
CA LEU A 122 35.37 -17.11 20.78
C LEU A 122 35.80 -17.82 19.49
N GLU A 123 34.85 -18.39 18.74
CA GLU A 123 35.10 -19.01 17.44
C GLU A 123 35.63 -17.99 16.41
N SER A 124 34.99 -16.82 16.30
CA SER A 124 35.41 -15.74 15.39
C SER A 124 36.83 -15.26 15.71
N LYS A 125 37.16 -15.13 16.99
CA LYS A 125 38.50 -14.76 17.45
C LYS A 125 39.54 -15.82 17.09
N GLN A 126 39.20 -17.10 17.26
CA GLN A 126 40.10 -18.21 16.91
C GLN A 126 40.38 -18.25 15.41
N VAL A 127 39.34 -18.10 14.58
CA VAL A 127 39.49 -18.08 13.11
C VAL A 127 40.41 -16.93 12.65
N LEU A 128 40.32 -15.75 13.28
CA LEU A 128 41.26 -14.64 13.00
C LEU A 128 42.69 -14.94 13.44
N LEU A 129 42.88 -15.62 14.58
CA LEU A 129 44.21 -16.02 15.07
C LEU A 129 44.86 -17.03 14.11
N ASP A 130 44.08 -18.01 13.63
CA ASP A 130 44.56 -19.01 12.68
C ASP A 130 44.95 -18.36 11.35
N ALA A 131 44.12 -17.44 10.83
CA ALA A 131 44.41 -16.72 9.61
C ALA A 131 45.62 -15.77 9.73
N ALA A 132 45.77 -15.09 10.88
CA ALA A 132 46.93 -14.24 11.14
C ALA A 132 48.23 -15.06 11.22
N SER A 133 48.16 -16.24 11.84
CA SER A 133 49.28 -17.19 11.93
C SER A 133 49.63 -17.78 10.56
N ALA A 134 48.63 -18.04 9.70
CA ALA A 134 48.85 -18.47 8.33
C ALA A 134 49.53 -17.38 7.47
N LEU A 135 49.14 -16.11 7.65
CA LEU A 135 49.81 -14.97 7.02
C LEU A 135 51.26 -14.85 7.51
N GLU A 136 51.49 -14.98 8.83
CA GLU A 136 52.83 -14.99 9.42
C GLU A 136 53.70 -16.10 8.81
N HIS A 137 53.19 -17.34 8.74
CA HIS A 137 53.89 -18.49 8.17
C HIS A 137 54.17 -18.32 6.66
N SER A 138 53.23 -17.74 5.90
CA SER A 138 53.44 -17.43 4.48
C SER A 138 54.59 -16.43 4.29
N ILE A 139 54.66 -15.42 5.16
CA ILE A 139 55.75 -14.43 5.14
C ILE A 139 57.09 -15.07 5.57
N LEU A 140 57.11 -15.88 6.61
CA LEU A 140 58.32 -16.57 7.09
C LEU A 140 58.87 -17.59 6.07
N SER A 141 58.00 -18.44 5.53
CA SER A 141 58.41 -19.43 4.53
C SER A 141 58.94 -18.76 3.25
N GLY A 142 58.52 -17.51 2.98
CA GLY A 142 58.99 -16.65 1.90
C GLY A 142 60.44 -16.19 1.99
N GLN A 143 61.00 -16.11 3.20
CA GLN A 143 62.36 -15.61 3.42
C GLN A 143 63.46 -16.64 3.08
N ASN A 144 63.10 -17.90 2.85
CA ASN A 144 64.05 -18.94 2.48
C ASN A 144 64.52 -18.77 1.01
N ASN A 145 65.80 -18.43 0.84
CA ASN A 145 66.45 -18.27 -0.48
C ASN A 145 66.84 -19.63 -1.10
N SER A 146 65.90 -20.55 -1.26
CA SER A 146 66.18 -21.78 -2.02
C SER A 146 66.40 -21.47 -3.50
N LYS A 147 67.25 -22.25 -4.16
CA LYS A 147 67.60 -22.07 -5.58
C LYS A 147 66.36 -22.05 -6.49
N GLU A 148 65.43 -22.98 -6.26
CA GLU A 148 64.16 -23.08 -6.99
C GLU A 148 63.27 -21.83 -6.82
N ARG A 149 63.28 -21.22 -5.63
CA ARG A 149 62.48 -20.02 -5.33
C ARG A 149 63.06 -18.78 -5.99
N LEU A 150 64.39 -18.66 -6.05
CA LEU A 150 65.08 -17.60 -6.77
C LEU A 150 64.85 -17.69 -8.29
N GLU A 151 64.79 -18.92 -8.84
CA GLU A 151 64.43 -19.16 -10.24
C GLU A 151 62.97 -18.77 -10.53
N LYS A 152 62.03 -19.18 -9.67
CA LYS A 152 60.61 -18.79 -9.76
C LYS A 152 60.39 -17.28 -9.64
N ALA A 153 61.08 -16.62 -8.71
CA ALA A 153 61.05 -15.17 -8.52
C ALA A 153 61.57 -14.43 -9.76
N SER A 154 62.71 -14.87 -10.29
CA SER A 154 63.30 -14.30 -11.50
C SER A 154 62.38 -14.46 -12.72
N TYR A 155 61.78 -15.64 -12.89
CA TYR A 155 60.83 -15.91 -13.96
C TYR A 155 59.58 -15.01 -13.86
N ALA A 156 59.00 -14.90 -12.67
CA ALA A 156 57.81 -14.07 -12.45
C ALA A 156 58.08 -12.57 -12.71
N LEU A 157 59.22 -12.05 -12.27
CA LEU A 157 59.58 -10.63 -12.49
C LEU A 157 59.86 -10.30 -13.96
N GLN A 158 60.28 -11.28 -14.76
CA GLN A 158 60.53 -11.11 -16.20
C GLN A 158 59.27 -11.25 -17.05
N HIS A 159 58.36 -12.16 -16.67
CA HIS A 159 57.26 -12.58 -17.54
C HIS A 159 55.86 -12.16 -17.06
N TYR A 160 55.68 -11.81 -15.78
CA TYR A 160 54.38 -11.43 -15.24
C TYR A 160 54.28 -9.93 -14.98
N LYS A 161 53.11 -9.37 -15.34
CA LYS A 161 52.77 -8.00 -14.94
C LYS A 161 52.64 -7.94 -13.42
N ASN A 162 53.16 -6.87 -12.82
CA ASN A 162 53.04 -6.62 -11.39
C ASN A 162 51.55 -6.50 -11.00
N PRO A 163 51.03 -7.38 -10.13
CA PRO A 163 49.62 -7.40 -9.76
C PRO A 163 49.27 -6.42 -8.62
N TRP A 164 50.26 -5.71 -8.06
CA TRP A 164 50.09 -4.89 -6.86
C TRP A 164 48.93 -3.89 -6.94
N SER A 165 48.79 -3.17 -8.06
CA SER A 165 47.73 -2.17 -8.22
C SER A 165 46.32 -2.77 -8.11
N VAL A 166 46.13 -4.01 -8.57
CA VAL A 166 44.86 -4.74 -8.46
C VAL A 166 44.57 -5.12 -7.01
N TYR A 167 45.55 -5.74 -6.34
CA TYR A 167 45.39 -6.14 -4.94
C TYR A 167 45.20 -4.95 -4.00
N LYS A 168 45.91 -3.84 -4.23
CA LYS A 168 45.75 -2.59 -3.48
C LYS A 168 44.31 -2.09 -3.57
N SER A 169 43.75 -1.99 -4.78
CA SER A 169 42.36 -1.57 -4.99
C SER A 169 41.38 -2.49 -4.25
N GLN A 170 41.56 -3.81 -4.35
CA GLN A 170 40.69 -4.78 -3.68
C GLN A 170 40.74 -4.66 -2.14
N ILE A 171 41.93 -4.49 -1.57
CA ILE A 171 42.10 -4.33 -0.12
C ILE A 171 41.54 -2.98 0.35
N GLU A 172 41.66 -1.91 -0.45
CA GLU A 172 41.01 -0.62 -0.17
C GLU A 172 39.48 -0.73 -0.16
N ASP A 173 38.90 -1.45 -1.12
CA ASP A 173 37.46 -1.71 -1.16
C ASP A 173 36.99 -2.48 0.08
N VAL A 174 37.76 -3.49 0.52
CA VAL A 174 37.46 -4.24 1.75
C VAL A 174 37.53 -3.35 3.00
N LYS A 175 38.51 -2.43 3.09
CA LYS A 175 38.58 -1.44 4.19
C LYS A 175 37.35 -0.53 4.21
N LEU A 176 36.90 -0.07 3.04
CA LEU A 176 35.67 0.73 2.92
C LEU A 176 34.44 -0.08 3.36
N GLN A 177 34.35 -1.35 2.97
CA GLN A 177 33.28 -2.26 3.38
C GLN A 177 33.25 -2.48 4.89
N ILE A 178 34.41 -2.69 5.54
CA ILE A 178 34.51 -2.79 7.01
C ILE A 178 33.99 -1.51 7.67
N LYS A 179 34.37 -0.34 7.15
CA LYS A 179 33.86 0.94 7.66
C LYS A 179 32.35 1.06 7.49
N GLN A 180 31.80 0.70 6.33
CA GLN A 180 30.34 0.71 6.08
C GLN A 180 29.59 -0.21 7.05
N ILE A 181 30.11 -1.39 7.33
CA ILE A 181 29.56 -2.33 8.33
C ILE A 181 29.51 -1.64 9.70
N VAL A 182 30.62 -1.10 10.18
CA VAL A 182 30.67 -0.45 11.51
C VAL A 182 29.77 0.79 11.58
N ASP A 183 29.77 1.65 10.57
CA ASP A 183 28.95 2.88 10.54
C ASP A 183 27.45 2.55 10.55
N ASN A 184 27.04 1.40 9.99
CA ASN A 184 25.65 0.92 10.02
C ASN A 184 25.15 0.55 11.44
N ASN A 185 26.04 0.43 12.44
CA ASN A 185 25.66 0.07 13.81
C ASN A 185 24.65 1.05 14.42
N PHE A 186 24.90 2.35 14.26
CA PHE A 186 24.04 3.38 14.80
C PHE A 186 22.63 3.33 14.19
N PHE A 187 22.56 3.19 12.87
CA PHE A 187 21.30 3.11 12.13
C PHE A 187 20.47 1.90 12.57
N MET A 188 21.08 0.71 12.63
CA MET A 188 20.38 -0.52 13.01
C MET A 188 19.98 -0.53 14.49
N SER A 189 20.85 -0.07 15.39
CA SER A 189 20.53 0.03 16.82
C SER A 189 19.37 0.98 17.08
N LYS A 190 19.32 2.13 16.39
CA LYS A 190 18.19 3.06 16.43
C LYS A 190 16.91 2.41 15.90
N THR A 191 17.00 1.69 14.77
CA THR A 191 15.87 0.99 14.16
C THR A 191 15.30 -0.07 15.11
N ILE A 192 16.16 -0.88 15.73
CA ILE A 192 15.78 -1.88 16.74
C ILE A 192 15.08 -1.22 17.94
N SER A 193 15.59 -0.10 18.44
CA SER A 193 14.94 0.65 19.54
C SER A 193 13.52 1.11 19.16
N VAL A 194 13.33 1.62 17.94
CA VAL A 194 12.00 2.05 17.49
C VAL A 194 11.04 0.86 17.36
N PHE A 195 11.52 -0.30 16.91
CA PHE A 195 10.71 -1.52 16.87
C PHE A 195 10.28 -1.98 18.27
N LYS A 196 11.18 -1.93 19.26
CA LYS A 196 10.83 -2.20 20.66
C LYS A 196 9.78 -1.25 21.19
N ASP A 197 9.93 0.05 20.92
CA ASP A 197 8.95 1.06 21.33
C ASP A 197 7.55 0.79 20.73
N ILE A 198 7.51 0.42 19.44
CA ILE A 198 6.27 0.05 18.74
C ILE A 198 5.66 -1.20 19.39
N LYS A 199 6.45 -2.25 19.63
CA LYS A 199 5.98 -3.50 20.25
C LYS A 199 5.40 -3.25 21.64
N GLN A 200 6.14 -2.54 22.50
CA GLN A 200 5.71 -2.23 23.87
C GLN A 200 4.43 -1.39 23.90
N SER A 201 4.30 -0.40 23.00
CA SER A 201 3.09 0.44 22.92
C SER A 201 1.87 -0.37 22.49
N ASN A 202 2.04 -1.30 21.55
CA ASN A 202 0.97 -2.19 21.11
C ASN A 202 0.55 -3.18 22.20
N THR A 203 1.52 -3.78 22.90
CA THR A 203 1.23 -4.69 24.02
C THR A 203 0.45 -3.95 25.13
N ALA A 204 0.87 -2.75 25.50
CA ALA A 204 0.17 -1.93 26.51
C ALA A 204 -1.26 -1.56 26.08
N PHE A 205 -1.48 -1.23 24.80
CA PHE A 205 -2.82 -0.96 24.29
C PHE A 205 -3.72 -2.19 24.34
N LEU A 206 -3.20 -3.36 23.96
CA LEU A 206 -3.94 -4.62 24.03
C LEU A 206 -4.26 -5.02 25.48
N ASP A 207 -3.32 -4.81 26.41
CA ASP A 207 -3.54 -5.02 27.84
C ASP A 207 -4.66 -4.12 28.37
N GLN A 208 -4.70 -2.85 27.96
CA GLN A 208 -5.77 -1.93 28.34
C GLN A 208 -7.15 -2.42 27.84
N ILE A 209 -7.24 -2.98 26.63
CA ILE A 209 -8.50 -3.52 26.11
C ILE A 209 -9.00 -4.71 26.96
N THR A 210 -8.10 -5.62 27.33
CA THR A 210 -8.45 -6.75 28.22
C THR A 210 -8.84 -6.25 29.61
N GLU A 211 -8.08 -5.31 30.19
CA GLU A 211 -8.39 -4.74 31.50
C GLU A 211 -9.78 -4.07 31.49
N ASP A 212 -10.06 -3.20 30.53
CA ASP A 212 -11.35 -2.53 30.38
C ASP A 212 -12.50 -3.54 30.30
N THR A 213 -12.35 -4.59 29.50
CA THR A 213 -13.38 -5.64 29.36
C THR A 213 -13.60 -6.40 30.67
N SER A 214 -12.53 -6.69 31.41
CA SER A 214 -12.61 -7.32 32.74
C SER A 214 -13.32 -6.43 33.78
N THR A 215 -13.17 -5.10 33.69
CA THR A 215 -13.88 -4.17 34.58
C THR A 215 -15.39 -4.16 34.33
N LEU A 216 -15.84 -4.29 33.07
CA LEU A 216 -17.27 -4.39 32.74
C LEU A 216 -17.91 -5.65 33.35
N LEU A 217 -17.18 -6.77 33.37
CA LEU A 217 -17.62 -7.99 34.03
C LEU A 217 -17.75 -7.83 35.54
N LYS A 218 -16.78 -7.17 36.18
CA LYS A 218 -16.83 -6.84 37.62
C LYS A 218 -18.04 -5.98 37.95
N HIS A 219 -18.26 -4.89 37.20
CA HIS A 219 -19.43 -4.02 37.41
C HIS A 219 -20.76 -4.74 37.18
N THR A 220 -20.83 -5.70 36.26
CA THR A 220 -22.06 -6.50 36.06
C THR A 220 -22.34 -7.41 37.27
N ASN A 221 -21.30 -8.01 37.86
CA ASN A 221 -21.43 -8.79 39.08
C ASN A 221 -21.84 -7.93 40.29
N GLU A 222 -21.30 -6.71 40.38
CA GLU A 222 -21.71 -5.73 41.38
C GLU A 222 -23.18 -5.31 41.19
N ALA A 223 -23.64 -5.14 39.94
CA ALA A 223 -25.06 -4.88 39.65
C ALA A 223 -25.97 -6.03 40.12
N ILE A 224 -25.57 -7.28 39.89
CA ILE A 224 -26.34 -8.45 40.37
C ILE A 224 -26.41 -8.48 41.90
N LYS A 225 -25.31 -8.15 42.58
CA LYS A 225 -25.26 -8.14 44.04
C LYS A 225 -26.13 -7.02 44.62
N THR A 226 -25.98 -5.79 44.11
CA THR A 226 -26.73 -4.62 44.57
C THR A 226 -28.25 -4.78 44.36
N VAL A 227 -28.69 -5.39 43.27
CA VAL A 227 -30.12 -5.66 43.02
C VAL A 227 -30.67 -6.77 43.93
N LYS A 228 -29.86 -7.78 44.29
CA LYS A 228 -30.26 -8.83 45.25
C LYS A 228 -30.44 -8.30 46.68
N ASP A 229 -29.72 -7.24 47.03
CA ASP A 229 -29.73 -6.67 48.37
C ASP A 229 -30.92 -5.69 48.61
N ILE A 230 -31.73 -5.40 47.58
CA ILE A 230 -32.96 -4.59 47.68
C ILE A 230 -34.01 -5.36 48.48
N LYS A 231 -34.36 -4.85 49.67
CA LYS A 231 -35.40 -5.44 50.54
C LYS A 231 -36.63 -4.54 50.68
N THR A 232 -36.46 -3.24 50.46
CA THR A 232 -37.51 -2.22 50.57
C THR A 232 -37.46 -1.26 49.36
N ILE A 233 -38.54 -0.49 49.14
CA ILE A 233 -38.62 0.50 48.04
C ILE A 233 -37.60 1.63 48.22
N GLU A 234 -37.20 1.94 49.45
CA GLU A 234 -36.22 2.98 49.78
C GLU A 234 -34.81 2.62 49.26
N ASP A 235 -34.49 1.32 49.20
CA ASP A 235 -33.20 0.79 48.73
C ASP A 235 -32.98 0.98 47.21
N ILE A 236 -34.04 1.28 46.45
CA ILE A 236 -33.96 1.48 44.99
C ILE A 236 -33.21 2.78 44.64
N THR A 237 -33.34 3.83 45.46
CA THR A 237 -32.77 5.15 45.15
C THR A 237 -31.23 5.17 45.19
N PRO A 238 -30.56 4.57 46.18
CA PRO A 238 -29.11 4.37 46.17
C PRO A 238 -28.60 3.57 44.97
N VAL A 239 -29.33 2.52 44.56
CA VAL A 239 -28.96 1.67 43.42
C VAL A 239 -29.03 2.43 42.10
N ILE A 240 -30.07 3.25 41.89
CA ILE A 240 -30.15 4.13 40.71
C ILE A 240 -28.98 5.13 40.67
N LYS A 241 -28.61 5.70 41.82
CA LYS A 241 -27.47 6.63 41.92
C LYS A 241 -26.14 5.94 41.60
N TRP A 242 -25.95 4.70 42.04
CA TRP A 242 -24.80 3.87 41.68
C TRP A 242 -24.76 3.57 40.17
N ILE A 243 -25.90 3.22 39.55
CA ILE A 243 -25.98 3.00 38.09
C ILE A 243 -25.55 4.27 37.34
N ASP A 244 -26.01 5.44 37.76
CA ASP A 244 -25.65 6.71 37.11
C ASP A 244 -24.14 7.03 37.23
N GLN A 245 -23.52 6.75 38.38
CA GLN A 245 -22.07 6.89 38.57
C GLN A 245 -21.27 5.93 37.69
N THR A 246 -21.73 4.68 37.56
CA THR A 246 -21.10 3.65 36.71
C THR A 246 -21.26 3.97 35.22
N LEU A 247 -22.37 4.57 34.80
CA LEU A 247 -22.55 5.02 33.40
C LEU A 247 -21.65 6.22 33.07
N LEU A 248 -21.47 7.16 34.01
CA LEU A 248 -20.60 8.33 33.85
C LEU A 248 -19.11 7.95 33.75
N SER A 249 -18.63 6.99 34.54
CA SER A 249 -17.23 6.53 34.46
C SER A 249 -16.88 5.85 33.14
N GLN A 250 -17.87 5.30 32.43
CA GLN A 250 -17.74 4.60 31.14
C GLN A 250 -17.94 5.50 29.91
N SER A 251 -18.06 6.83 30.07
CA SER A 251 -18.36 7.79 28.99
C SER A 251 -17.17 8.19 28.11
N LYS A 252 -15.94 7.80 28.45
CA LYS A 252 -14.68 8.17 27.75
C LYS A 252 -14.37 7.39 26.45
N VAL A 253 -15.32 6.71 25.84
CA VAL A 253 -15.08 5.74 24.74
C VAL A 253 -15.06 6.39 23.33
N ILE A 254 -15.13 7.72 23.24
CA ILE A 254 -15.14 8.44 21.97
C ILE A 254 -13.68 8.61 21.51
N ASN A 255 -13.35 8.09 20.31
CA ASN A 255 -12.08 8.21 19.56
C ASN A 255 -10.93 7.20 19.81
N ILE A 256 -11.19 6.05 20.44
CA ILE A 256 -10.16 4.99 20.66
C ILE A 256 -9.39 4.61 19.37
N GLN A 257 -10.09 4.53 18.24
CA GLN A 257 -9.50 4.17 16.95
C GLN A 257 -8.59 5.27 16.38
N GLU A 258 -9.02 6.53 16.48
CA GLU A 258 -8.26 7.69 15.97
C GLU A 258 -7.01 7.95 16.81
N ASP A 259 -7.13 7.86 18.13
CA ASP A 259 -6.02 8.07 19.07
C ASP A 259 -4.94 6.98 18.91
N TYR A 260 -5.36 5.73 18.75
CA TYR A 260 -4.45 4.62 18.49
C TYR A 260 -3.75 4.76 17.14
N ALA A 261 -4.49 5.04 16.06
CA ALA A 261 -3.92 5.21 14.72
C ALA A 261 -2.89 6.36 14.69
N ALA A 262 -3.19 7.50 15.30
CA ALA A 262 -2.29 8.64 15.38
C ALA A 262 -1.01 8.34 16.19
N SER A 263 -1.13 7.61 17.31
CA SER A 263 0.00 7.21 18.16
C SER A 263 0.96 6.25 17.43
N ILE A 264 0.41 5.24 16.75
CA ILE A 264 1.20 4.27 15.99
C ILE A 264 1.84 4.92 14.76
N GLU A 265 1.11 5.73 13.99
CA GLU A 265 1.66 6.40 12.81
C GLU A 265 2.85 7.29 13.18
N THR A 266 2.77 8.00 14.31
CA THR A 266 3.85 8.84 14.82
C THR A 266 5.10 8.03 15.19
N LYS A 267 4.93 6.82 15.73
CA LYS A 267 6.04 5.90 16.07
C LYS A 267 6.65 5.27 14.81
N ILE A 268 5.84 4.84 13.84
CA ILE A 268 6.31 4.29 12.55
C ILE A 268 7.08 5.36 11.75
N LYS A 269 6.67 6.63 11.79
CA LYS A 269 7.38 7.77 11.16
C LYS A 269 8.82 7.97 11.66
N LYS A 270 9.20 7.41 12.82
CA LYS A 270 10.59 7.46 13.32
C LYS A 270 11.52 6.49 12.60
N LEU A 271 10.99 5.54 11.84
CA LEU A 271 11.75 4.62 10.99
C LEU A 271 12.23 5.32 9.72
N SER A 272 13.44 4.96 9.27
CA SER A 272 14.11 5.57 8.12
C SER A 272 14.55 4.52 7.10
N THR A 273 14.73 4.93 5.86
CA THR A 273 15.33 4.10 4.80
C THR A 273 16.83 3.96 5.02
N GLY A 274 17.36 2.76 4.83
CA GLY A 274 18.80 2.52 4.91
C GLY A 274 19.25 1.32 4.08
N THR A 275 20.55 1.28 3.80
CA THR A 275 21.23 0.17 3.12
C THR A 275 21.99 -0.62 4.16
N VAL A 276 21.58 -1.87 4.38
CA VAL A 276 22.08 -2.74 5.44
C VAL A 276 22.95 -3.84 4.82
N PRO A 277 24.21 -4.00 5.24
CA PRO A 277 25.01 -5.17 4.92
C PRO A 277 24.38 -6.41 5.57
N VAL A 278 24.10 -7.46 4.79
CA VAL A 278 23.33 -8.62 5.27
C VAL A 278 24.06 -9.95 5.22
N SER A 279 24.93 -10.14 4.23
CA SER A 279 25.62 -11.41 4.00
C SER A 279 26.77 -11.19 3.02
N THR A 280 27.49 -12.24 2.68
CA THR A 280 28.61 -12.25 1.74
C THR A 280 28.43 -13.41 0.77
N ASN A 281 28.69 -13.19 -0.53
CA ASN A 281 28.62 -14.23 -1.55
C ASN A 281 29.81 -14.12 -2.50
N GLU A 282 30.55 -15.22 -2.71
CA GLU A 282 31.74 -15.29 -3.59
C GLU A 282 32.74 -14.13 -3.36
N GLY A 283 32.93 -13.71 -2.11
CA GLY A 283 33.83 -12.60 -1.75
C GLY A 283 33.23 -11.20 -1.87
N LEU A 284 31.99 -11.04 -2.32
CA LEU A 284 31.26 -9.77 -2.39
C LEU A 284 30.39 -9.54 -1.14
N LEU A 285 30.32 -8.28 -0.68
CA LEU A 285 29.41 -7.88 0.38
C LEU A 285 28.00 -7.65 -0.18
N LEU A 286 27.01 -8.41 0.30
CA LEU A 286 25.61 -8.24 -0.06
C LEU A 286 24.98 -7.16 0.84
N THR A 287 24.30 -6.21 0.21
CA THR A 287 23.56 -5.16 0.91
C THR A 287 22.08 -5.20 0.50
N LYS A 288 21.17 -4.98 1.46
CA LYS A 288 19.73 -4.80 1.21
C LYS A 288 19.36 -3.36 1.49
N THR A 289 18.75 -2.69 0.52
CA THR A 289 18.16 -1.36 0.73
C THR A 289 16.69 -1.53 1.12
N ILE A 290 16.35 -1.12 2.33
CA ILE A 290 14.99 -1.28 2.88
C ILE A 290 14.48 0.05 3.42
N ASP A 291 13.24 0.36 3.05
CA ASP A 291 12.45 1.42 3.67
C ASP A 291 11.65 0.82 4.83
N PHE A 292 12.23 0.87 6.04
CA PHE A 292 11.61 0.29 7.23
C PHE A 292 10.26 0.94 7.55
N ASN A 293 10.09 2.23 7.27
CA ASN A 293 8.81 2.92 7.47
C ASN A 293 7.73 2.31 6.58
N LYS A 294 8.00 2.24 5.28
CA LYS A 294 7.03 1.75 4.29
C LYS A 294 6.70 0.27 4.51
N THR A 295 7.69 -0.56 4.79
CA THR A 295 7.48 -1.99 4.99
C THR A 295 6.72 -2.29 6.28
N VAL A 296 7.08 -1.63 7.39
CA VAL A 296 6.33 -1.77 8.66
C VAL A 296 4.92 -1.25 8.52
N LYS A 297 4.73 -0.09 7.87
CA LYS A 297 3.39 0.46 7.61
C LYS A 297 2.55 -0.53 6.80
N LYS A 298 3.11 -1.09 5.73
CA LYS A 298 2.44 -2.12 4.92
C LYS A 298 2.04 -3.31 5.79
N TRP A 299 2.99 -3.91 6.52
CA TRP A 299 2.68 -5.07 7.37
C TRP A 299 1.59 -4.76 8.40
N PHE A 300 1.66 -3.58 9.03
CA PHE A 300 0.66 -3.14 9.98
C PHE A 300 -0.72 -2.95 9.36
N ASP A 301 -0.81 -2.29 8.20
CA ASP A 301 -2.05 -2.02 7.48
C ASP A 301 -2.76 -3.32 7.02
N PHE A 302 -2.00 -4.37 6.69
CA PHE A 302 -2.54 -5.61 6.13
C PHE A 302 -2.75 -6.75 7.14
N GLU A 303 -1.88 -6.89 8.15
CA GLU A 303 -1.92 -8.02 9.09
C GLU A 303 -2.47 -7.63 10.47
N ILE A 304 -2.21 -6.39 10.93
CA ILE A 304 -2.57 -5.98 12.29
C ILE A 304 -3.86 -5.15 12.33
N LEU A 305 -3.97 -4.15 11.45
CA LEU A 305 -5.06 -3.17 11.48
C LEU A 305 -6.46 -3.82 11.33
N PRO A 306 -6.70 -4.81 10.45
CA PRO A 306 -8.02 -5.44 10.34
C PRO A 306 -8.47 -6.10 11.65
N ILE A 307 -7.60 -6.93 12.24
CA ILE A 307 -7.88 -7.64 13.50
C ILE A 307 -8.09 -6.63 14.64
N LEU A 308 -7.35 -5.53 14.63
CA LEU A 308 -7.45 -4.50 15.65
C LEU A 308 -8.72 -3.66 15.52
N ILE A 309 -9.20 -3.38 14.31
CA ILE A 309 -10.50 -2.75 14.08
C ILE A 309 -11.61 -3.66 14.62
N ASP A 310 -11.58 -4.95 14.28
CA ASP A 310 -12.54 -5.93 14.77
C ASP A 310 -12.54 -6.00 16.32
N LEU A 311 -11.35 -5.98 16.93
CA LEU A 311 -11.19 -5.96 18.39
C LEU A 311 -11.79 -4.69 19.01
N ILE A 312 -11.57 -3.52 18.40
CA ILE A 312 -12.13 -2.24 18.85
C ILE A 312 -13.65 -2.23 18.70
N GLU A 313 -14.19 -2.72 17.58
CA GLU A 313 -15.64 -2.84 17.37
C GLU A 313 -16.30 -3.79 18.37
N GLN A 314 -15.66 -4.93 18.66
CA GLN A 314 -16.11 -5.86 19.70
C GLN A 314 -16.13 -5.17 21.06
N LYS A 315 -15.07 -4.43 21.43
CA LYS A 315 -15.03 -3.65 22.68
C LYS A 315 -16.16 -2.62 22.75
N ILE A 316 -16.38 -1.85 21.68
CA ILE A 316 -17.46 -0.86 21.59
C ILE A 316 -18.82 -1.53 21.77
N THR A 317 -19.03 -2.68 21.13
CA THR A 317 -20.26 -3.47 21.20
C THR A 317 -20.52 -3.98 22.62
N ILE A 318 -19.51 -4.59 23.27
CA ILE A 318 -19.58 -5.06 24.66
C ILE A 318 -19.92 -3.90 25.60
N THR A 319 -19.24 -2.76 25.44
CA THR A 319 -19.46 -1.56 26.27
C THR A 319 -20.87 -1.01 26.08
N THR A 320 -21.36 -0.96 24.84
CA THR A 320 -22.69 -0.46 24.50
C THR A 320 -23.78 -1.40 25.02
N PHE A 321 -23.59 -2.71 24.86
CA PHE A 321 -24.48 -3.72 25.43
C PHE A 321 -24.59 -3.59 26.94
N PHE A 322 -23.45 -3.49 27.65
CA PHE A 322 -23.43 -3.25 29.09
C PHE A 322 -24.17 -1.98 29.50
N LYS A 323 -23.95 -0.85 28.80
CA LYS A 323 -24.65 0.42 29.04
C LYS A 323 -26.17 0.27 28.87
N HIS A 324 -26.63 -0.39 27.81
CA HIS A 324 -28.05 -0.63 27.60
C HIS A 324 -28.65 -1.53 28.68
N SER A 325 -27.95 -2.58 29.10
CA SER A 325 -28.39 -3.44 30.21
C SER A 325 -28.55 -2.67 31.51
N LEU A 326 -27.61 -1.78 31.85
CA LEU A 326 -27.73 -0.91 33.02
C LEU A 326 -28.86 0.12 32.89
N MET A 327 -29.09 0.69 31.71
CA MET A 327 -30.22 1.61 31.49
C MET A 327 -31.57 0.90 31.59
N ASN A 328 -31.67 -0.33 31.08
CA ASN A 328 -32.87 -1.16 31.20
C ASN A 328 -33.13 -1.52 32.67
N LEU A 329 -32.08 -1.87 33.42
CA LEU A 329 -32.17 -2.10 34.86
C LEU A 329 -32.66 -0.84 35.60
N LYS A 330 -32.06 0.33 35.32
CA LYS A 330 -32.49 1.62 35.90
C LYS A 330 -33.97 1.89 35.63
N SER A 331 -34.42 1.64 34.40
CA SER A 331 -35.81 1.86 33.99
C SER A 331 -36.76 0.89 34.70
N GLY A 332 -36.40 -0.39 34.79
CA GLY A 332 -37.16 -1.39 35.53
C GLY A 332 -37.28 -1.08 37.02
N LEU A 333 -36.18 -0.67 37.66
CA LEU A 333 -36.17 -0.24 39.06
C LEU A 333 -37.01 1.02 39.30
N THR A 334 -37.02 1.96 38.36
CA THR A 334 -37.85 3.17 38.43
C THR A 334 -39.35 2.83 38.34
N VAL A 335 -39.72 1.86 37.50
CA VAL A 335 -41.11 1.39 37.38
C VAL A 335 -41.56 0.68 38.65
N GLU A 336 -40.75 -0.22 39.22
CA GLU A 336 -41.06 -0.88 40.50
C GLU A 336 -41.23 0.14 41.64
N LYS A 337 -40.36 1.17 41.68
CA LYS A 337 -40.48 2.28 42.64
C LYS A 337 -41.79 3.06 42.47
N ASN A 338 -42.23 3.31 41.24
CA ASN A 338 -43.47 4.06 40.97
C ASN A 338 -44.74 3.24 41.24
N ASN A 339 -44.67 1.91 41.08
CA ASN A 339 -45.79 0.99 41.28
C ASN A 339 -45.87 0.43 42.72
N ASN A 340 -44.95 0.81 43.61
CA ASN A 340 -44.83 0.27 44.97
C ASN A 340 -44.82 -1.27 45.04
N SER A 341 -44.21 -1.93 44.05
CA SER A 341 -44.04 -3.37 44.00
C SER A 341 -42.57 -3.75 43.91
N LEU A 342 -42.23 -4.99 44.28
CA LEU A 342 -40.91 -5.59 44.07
C LEU A 342 -41.00 -6.90 43.26
N ASN A 343 -42.14 -7.14 42.61
CA ASN A 343 -42.50 -8.43 42.04
C ASN A 343 -41.63 -8.80 40.82
N ALA A 344 -41.06 -7.79 40.13
CA ALA A 344 -40.19 -8.01 38.98
C ALA A 344 -38.68 -8.09 39.32
N LEU A 345 -38.27 -7.98 40.60
CA LEU A 345 -36.86 -8.10 40.97
C LEU A 345 -36.24 -9.45 40.58
N PRO A 346 -36.90 -10.62 40.77
CA PRO A 346 -36.34 -11.91 40.37
C PRO A 346 -36.07 -12.00 38.87
N SER A 347 -36.97 -11.47 38.03
CA SER A 347 -36.81 -11.47 36.57
C SER A 347 -35.74 -10.48 36.10
N GLN A 348 -35.56 -9.34 36.79
CA GLN A 348 -34.45 -8.41 36.56
C GLN A 348 -33.09 -9.03 36.92
N ILE A 349 -33.01 -9.79 38.03
CA ILE A 349 -31.79 -10.53 38.42
C ILE A 349 -31.46 -11.62 37.39
N GLU A 350 -32.45 -12.35 36.90
CA GLU A 350 -32.27 -13.36 35.85
C GLU A 350 -31.79 -12.74 34.53
N SER A 351 -32.36 -11.59 34.14
CA SER A 351 -31.91 -10.82 32.99
C SER A 351 -30.44 -10.37 33.12
N LEU A 352 -30.02 -9.89 34.30
CA LEU A 352 -28.63 -9.50 34.55
C LEU A 352 -27.66 -10.69 34.56
N LYS A 353 -28.08 -11.86 35.05
CA LYS A 353 -27.27 -13.09 34.95
C LYS A 353 -27.04 -13.50 33.50
N ASN A 354 -28.06 -13.37 32.64
CA ASN A 354 -27.93 -13.62 31.20
C ASN A 354 -26.98 -12.61 30.54
N VAL A 355 -27.09 -11.32 30.89
CA VAL A 355 -26.15 -10.27 30.45
C VAL A 355 -24.72 -10.60 30.88
N HIS A 356 -24.51 -11.04 32.12
CA HIS A 356 -23.20 -11.45 32.62
C HIS A 356 -22.62 -12.63 31.83
N ALA A 357 -23.44 -13.65 31.56
CA ALA A 357 -23.02 -14.81 30.76
C ALA A 357 -22.59 -14.39 29.34
N THR A 358 -23.38 -13.53 28.67
CA THR A 358 -23.05 -13.02 27.33
C THR A 358 -21.80 -12.14 27.33
N LEU A 359 -21.62 -11.27 28.33
CA LEU A 359 -20.41 -10.46 28.48
C LEU A 359 -19.18 -11.35 28.72
N ASN A 360 -19.32 -12.42 29.50
CA ASN A 360 -18.22 -13.32 29.81
C ASN A 360 -17.78 -14.10 28.57
N GLU A 361 -18.74 -14.61 27.78
CA GLU A 361 -18.44 -15.26 26.50
C GLU A 361 -17.68 -14.32 25.55
N ASN A 362 -18.13 -13.07 25.44
CA ASN A 362 -17.47 -12.08 24.58
C ASN A 362 -16.11 -11.63 25.13
N SER A 363 -15.92 -11.54 26.44
CA SER A 363 -14.61 -11.29 27.06
C SER A 363 -13.59 -12.38 26.71
N THR A 364 -14.01 -13.65 26.76
CA THR A 364 -13.09 -14.74 26.36
C THR A 364 -12.71 -14.70 24.87
N LYS A 365 -13.56 -14.14 24.00
CA LYS A 365 -13.23 -13.91 22.59
C LYS A 365 -12.22 -12.79 22.44
N VAL A 366 -12.41 -11.66 23.15
CA VAL A 366 -11.46 -10.55 23.21
C VAL A 366 -10.08 -11.02 23.67
N ASP A 367 -10.00 -11.83 24.73
CA ASP A 367 -8.73 -12.34 25.25
C ASP A 367 -8.01 -13.28 24.27
N LYS A 368 -8.74 -14.11 23.52
CA LYS A 368 -8.18 -14.95 22.46
C LYS A 368 -7.59 -14.11 21.33
N THR A 369 -8.33 -13.09 20.85
CA THR A 369 -7.87 -12.17 19.81
C THR A 369 -6.64 -11.38 20.26
N VAL A 370 -6.63 -10.88 21.50
CA VAL A 370 -5.48 -10.19 22.10
C VAL A 370 -4.26 -11.11 22.18
N THR A 371 -4.45 -12.37 22.59
CA THR A 371 -3.36 -13.35 22.66
C THR A 371 -2.79 -13.67 21.27
N SER A 372 -3.65 -13.82 20.26
CA SER A 372 -3.24 -14.00 18.86
C SER A 372 -2.40 -12.84 18.35
N LEU A 373 -2.86 -11.60 18.56
CA LEU A 373 -2.12 -10.39 18.18
C LEU A 373 -0.75 -10.29 18.87
N LYS A 374 -0.67 -10.58 20.18
CA LYS A 374 0.61 -10.61 20.90
C LYS A 374 1.58 -11.65 20.33
N ASN A 375 1.07 -12.82 19.93
CA ASN A 375 1.88 -13.86 19.30
C ASN A 375 2.41 -13.43 17.92
N MET A 376 1.59 -12.75 17.10
CA MET A 376 2.03 -12.20 15.81
C MET A 376 3.15 -11.16 15.97
N PHE A 377 3.01 -10.24 16.94
CA PHE A 377 4.08 -9.29 17.27
C PHE A 377 5.35 -9.97 17.85
N ALA A 378 5.22 -11.14 18.46
CA ALA A 378 6.36 -11.89 18.96
C ALA A 378 7.12 -12.63 17.85
N ALA A 379 6.38 -13.29 16.95
CA ALA A 379 6.94 -14.11 15.88
C ALA A 379 7.51 -13.26 14.73
N ASP A 380 6.69 -12.35 14.17
CA ASP A 380 6.97 -11.76 12.86
C ASP A 380 7.65 -10.39 12.95
N PHE A 381 7.37 -9.62 14.01
CA PHE A 381 7.80 -8.22 14.13
C PHE A 381 9.23 -8.07 14.70
N ASN A 382 10.22 -8.64 14.01
CA ASN A 382 11.63 -8.65 14.43
C ASN A 382 12.55 -8.10 13.33
N VAL A 383 13.33 -7.05 13.62
CA VAL A 383 14.25 -6.39 12.66
C VAL A 383 15.29 -7.35 12.10
N THR A 384 15.77 -8.29 12.92
CA THR A 384 16.82 -9.26 12.56
C THR A 384 16.41 -10.26 11.50
N THR A 385 15.13 -10.36 11.15
CA THR A 385 14.66 -11.16 10.00
C THR A 385 15.22 -10.66 8.67
N ILE A 386 15.71 -9.41 8.59
CA ILE A 386 16.39 -8.86 7.41
C ILE A 386 17.62 -9.69 6.97
N TYR A 387 18.25 -10.38 7.92
CA TYR A 387 19.44 -11.22 7.71
C TYR A 387 19.09 -12.62 7.22
N LEU A 388 17.81 -12.98 7.15
CA LEU A 388 17.37 -14.24 6.54
C LEU A 388 17.26 -14.07 5.02
N ASP A 389 17.27 -15.18 4.30
CA ASP A 389 17.08 -15.21 2.84
C ASP A 389 15.65 -14.83 2.42
N GLN A 390 14.71 -14.81 3.37
CA GLN A 390 13.35 -14.37 3.14
C GLN A 390 13.23 -12.84 3.11
N PRO A 391 12.29 -12.30 2.32
CA PRO A 391 12.02 -10.86 2.30
C PRO A 391 11.49 -10.37 3.66
N PHE A 392 12.05 -9.25 4.11
CA PHE A 392 11.73 -8.64 5.40
C PHE A 392 10.25 -8.23 5.48
N LEU A 393 9.51 -8.75 6.48
CA LEU A 393 8.09 -8.48 6.70
C LEU A 393 7.25 -8.56 5.41
N GLU A 394 7.46 -9.62 4.63
CA GLU A 394 6.66 -9.84 3.43
C GLU A 394 5.23 -10.24 3.79
N VAL A 395 4.30 -9.33 3.47
CA VAL A 395 2.87 -9.63 3.49
C VAL A 395 2.55 -10.46 2.25
N THR A 396 2.40 -11.77 2.42
CA THR A 396 1.81 -12.62 1.38
C THR A 396 0.30 -12.50 1.46
N ILE A 397 -0.40 -12.44 0.33
CA ILE A 397 -1.87 -12.28 0.31
C ILE A 397 -2.58 -13.50 0.97
N GLN A 398 -1.85 -14.58 1.25
CA GLN A 398 -2.36 -15.80 1.89
C GLN A 398 -2.56 -15.68 3.42
N SER A 399 -1.81 -14.84 4.15
CA SER A 399 -1.95 -14.68 5.62
C SER A 399 -3.19 -13.86 6.01
N SER A 400 -3.46 -12.77 5.29
CA SER A 400 -4.68 -11.96 5.47
C SER A 400 -5.99 -12.72 5.19
N LEU A 401 -5.95 -13.75 4.33
CA LEU A 401 -7.12 -14.57 3.97
C LEU A 401 -7.29 -15.81 4.85
N SER A 402 -6.20 -16.43 5.31
CA SER A 402 -6.27 -17.56 6.23
C SER A 402 -6.77 -17.12 7.61
N GLN A 403 -6.39 -15.93 8.10
CA GLN A 403 -6.90 -15.42 9.38
C GLN A 403 -8.38 -15.02 9.33
N MET A 404 -8.87 -14.48 8.20
CA MET A 404 -10.31 -14.23 8.00
C MET A 404 -11.14 -15.51 7.79
N ALA A 405 -10.53 -16.57 7.25
CA ALA A 405 -11.24 -17.82 6.96
C ALA A 405 -11.20 -18.84 8.12
N THR A 406 -10.29 -18.72 9.09
CA THR A 406 -10.06 -19.76 10.11
C THR A 406 -10.70 -19.53 11.48
N ASP A 407 -11.18 -18.32 11.82
CA ASP A 407 -11.80 -18.04 13.14
C ASP A 407 -13.35 -17.99 13.16
N HIS A 408 -14.01 -18.46 12.09
CA HIS A 408 -15.48 -18.64 12.05
C HIS A 408 -15.91 -20.11 11.85
N SER A 409 -15.20 -21.06 12.47
CA SER A 409 -15.67 -22.45 12.56
C SER A 409 -16.73 -22.60 13.65
N ASN A 410 -18.01 -22.53 13.27
CA ASN A 410 -19.08 -23.48 13.66
C ASN A 410 -20.50 -23.00 13.38
N PHE A 411 -20.72 -21.78 12.90
CA PHE A 411 -22.08 -21.33 12.56
C PHE A 411 -22.41 -21.42 11.05
N PHE A 412 -21.38 -21.43 10.18
CA PHE A 412 -21.60 -21.35 8.72
C PHE A 412 -21.69 -22.67 7.97
N THR A 413 -21.31 -23.81 8.57
CA THR A 413 -21.38 -25.12 7.88
C THR A 413 -22.77 -25.76 7.96
N MET A 414 -23.51 -25.54 9.05
CA MET A 414 -24.84 -26.16 9.23
C MET A 414 -25.95 -25.47 8.41
N VAL A 415 -25.72 -24.21 8.03
CA VAL A 415 -26.63 -23.43 7.17
C VAL A 415 -26.29 -23.64 5.69
N LYS A 416 -25.01 -23.81 5.33
CA LYS A 416 -24.58 -24.01 3.94
C LYS A 416 -25.10 -25.30 3.33
N ASP A 417 -25.12 -26.42 4.06
CA ASP A 417 -25.58 -27.71 3.53
C ASP A 417 -27.11 -27.86 3.46
N LYS A 418 -27.86 -27.20 4.36
CA LYS A 418 -29.33 -27.16 4.27
C LYS A 418 -29.81 -26.21 3.19
N ILE A 419 -29.15 -25.06 3.02
CA ILE A 419 -29.49 -24.09 1.98
C ILE A 419 -29.09 -24.60 0.59
N TYR A 420 -27.93 -25.25 0.42
CA TYR A 420 -27.56 -25.84 -0.89
C TYR A 420 -28.50 -26.97 -1.33
N LYS A 421 -28.98 -27.79 -0.39
CA LYS A 421 -29.91 -28.89 -0.72
C LYS A 421 -31.34 -28.42 -0.99
N GLN A 422 -31.79 -27.33 -0.34
CA GLN A 422 -33.09 -26.72 -0.68
C GLN A 422 -33.05 -25.87 -1.96
N PHE A 423 -31.94 -25.19 -2.28
CA PHE A 423 -31.81 -24.42 -3.52
C PHE A 423 -31.72 -25.31 -4.76
N ASN A 424 -31.02 -26.45 -4.71
CA ASN A 424 -30.92 -27.35 -5.85
C ASN A 424 -32.21 -28.14 -6.13
N TYR A 425 -33.07 -28.36 -5.13
CA TYR A 425 -34.38 -28.98 -5.33
C TYR A 425 -35.43 -28.01 -5.91
N LEU A 426 -35.26 -26.69 -5.70
CA LEU A 426 -36.09 -25.66 -6.32
C LEU A 426 -35.61 -25.31 -7.74
N ASN A 427 -34.30 -25.30 -8.02
CA ASN A 427 -33.77 -25.02 -9.37
C ASN A 427 -34.02 -26.14 -10.38
N THR A 428 -34.10 -27.39 -9.95
CA THR A 428 -34.31 -28.53 -10.86
C THR A 428 -35.77 -28.71 -11.29
N LYS A 429 -36.72 -28.01 -10.64
CA LYS A 429 -38.15 -28.02 -11.00
C LYS A 429 -38.62 -26.75 -11.74
N LEU A 430 -37.76 -25.74 -11.85
CA LEU A 430 -38.05 -24.48 -12.58
C LEU A 430 -37.47 -24.45 -14.00
N GLU A 431 -36.59 -25.38 -14.36
CA GLU A 431 -36.10 -25.52 -15.76
C GLU A 431 -37.03 -26.36 -16.65
N GLN A 432 -38.13 -26.90 -16.11
CA GLN A 432 -39.17 -27.59 -16.88
C GLN A 432 -40.51 -26.93 -16.67
N THR A 433 -40.65 -25.71 -17.16
CA THR A 433 -41.86 -25.08 -17.73
C THR A 433 -41.63 -23.57 -17.70
N ASN A 434 -41.47 -22.95 -18.87
CA ASN A 434 -42.30 -21.82 -19.27
C ASN A 434 -41.91 -21.35 -20.67
N LEU A 435 -42.80 -21.72 -21.59
CA LEU A 435 -43.02 -21.05 -22.85
C LEU A 435 -43.31 -19.56 -22.61
N PHE A 436 -42.71 -18.72 -23.44
CA PHE A 436 -43.02 -17.32 -23.75
C PHE A 436 -44.17 -16.64 -22.97
N SER A 437 -43.81 -15.71 -22.09
CA SER A 437 -44.62 -14.52 -21.83
C SER A 437 -43.71 -13.32 -21.53
N ASP A 438 -44.12 -12.12 -21.93
CA ASP A 438 -43.40 -10.85 -21.73
C ASP A 438 -43.15 -10.47 -20.24
N GLN A 439 -43.65 -11.28 -19.29
CA GLN A 439 -43.54 -11.06 -17.84
C GLN A 439 -42.13 -11.33 -17.26
N ASN A 440 -41.23 -12.02 -17.97
CA ASN A 440 -39.87 -12.33 -17.48
C ASN A 440 -38.81 -11.24 -17.73
N LYS A 441 -39.09 -10.18 -18.51
CA LYS A 441 -38.06 -9.18 -18.89
C LYS A 441 -37.48 -8.40 -17.70
N ILE A 442 -38.31 -8.11 -16.69
CA ILE A 442 -37.89 -7.41 -15.47
C ILE A 442 -37.02 -8.34 -14.61
N GLU A 443 -37.46 -9.58 -14.43
CA GLU A 443 -36.74 -10.61 -13.65
C GLU A 443 -35.36 -10.90 -14.28
N ASP A 444 -35.31 -11.11 -15.60
CA ASP A 444 -34.05 -11.29 -16.35
C ASP A 444 -33.09 -10.11 -16.14
N SER A 445 -33.63 -8.88 -16.10
CA SER A 445 -32.83 -7.67 -15.91
C SER A 445 -32.35 -7.51 -14.47
N ILE A 446 -33.15 -7.92 -13.48
CA ILE A 446 -32.73 -7.97 -12.07
C ILE A 446 -31.65 -9.03 -11.87
N GLN A 447 -31.79 -10.22 -12.48
CA GLN A 447 -30.75 -11.25 -12.44
C GLN A 447 -29.46 -10.78 -13.10
N CYS A 448 -29.54 -10.11 -14.25
CA CYS A 448 -28.41 -9.45 -14.91
C CYS A 448 -27.70 -8.46 -13.95
N ILE A 449 -28.45 -7.54 -13.34
CA ILE A 449 -27.88 -6.55 -12.41
C ILE A 449 -27.23 -7.26 -11.21
N ASN A 450 -27.91 -8.24 -10.60
CA ASN A 450 -27.38 -8.99 -9.45
C ASN A 450 -26.11 -9.77 -9.80
N TYR A 451 -26.03 -10.38 -10.98
CA TYR A 451 -24.84 -11.10 -11.45
C TYR A 451 -23.63 -10.16 -11.60
N ARG A 452 -23.86 -8.95 -12.12
CA ARG A 452 -22.82 -7.93 -12.37
C ARG A 452 -22.49 -7.10 -11.13
N MET A 453 -23.33 -7.11 -10.11
CA MET A 453 -23.07 -6.43 -8.85
C MET A 453 -21.87 -7.04 -8.13
N PHE A 454 -21.22 -6.21 -7.31
CA PHE A 454 -20.00 -6.54 -6.60
C PHE A 454 -20.15 -7.82 -5.77
N LYS A 455 -19.24 -8.77 -5.98
CA LYS A 455 -19.15 -10.02 -5.22
C LYS A 455 -18.11 -9.80 -4.12
N GLU A 456 -18.51 -9.80 -2.85
CA GLU A 456 -17.61 -9.51 -1.72
C GLU A 456 -16.36 -10.42 -1.72
N VAL A 457 -16.52 -11.68 -2.13
CA VAL A 457 -15.44 -12.68 -2.27
C VAL A 457 -14.34 -12.26 -3.26
N ASN A 458 -14.67 -11.41 -4.25
CA ASN A 458 -13.73 -10.96 -5.29
C ASN A 458 -13.16 -9.56 -5.04
N ALA A 459 -13.52 -8.90 -3.94
CA ALA A 459 -13.26 -7.50 -3.67
C ALA A 459 -11.83 -7.05 -4.02
N ASN A 460 -10.84 -7.84 -3.58
CA ASN A 460 -9.42 -7.52 -3.76
C ASN A 460 -8.95 -7.63 -5.21
N TYR A 461 -9.47 -8.60 -5.96
CA TYR A 461 -9.16 -8.74 -7.39
C TYR A 461 -9.86 -7.65 -8.19
N ASP A 462 -11.14 -7.43 -7.93
CA ASP A 462 -11.96 -6.44 -8.64
C ASP A 462 -11.45 -5.01 -8.42
N ASN A 463 -10.90 -4.69 -7.24
CA ASN A 463 -10.32 -3.37 -6.96
C ASN A 463 -9.16 -3.00 -7.89
N LEU A 464 -8.36 -3.97 -8.38
CA LEU A 464 -7.31 -3.71 -9.38
C LEU A 464 -7.88 -3.20 -10.71
N PHE A 465 -9.14 -3.54 -11.01
CA PHE A 465 -9.83 -3.18 -12.25
C PHE A 465 -10.79 -1.99 -12.08
N LEU A 466 -11.38 -1.81 -10.90
CA LEU A 466 -12.44 -0.83 -10.63
C LEU A 466 -11.94 0.53 -10.11
N ASN A 467 -10.62 0.72 -9.94
CA ASN A 467 -9.98 1.96 -9.47
C ASN A 467 -10.52 2.51 -8.14
N LYS A 468 -11.22 1.70 -7.33
CA LYS A 468 -11.58 2.05 -5.96
C LYS A 468 -10.30 1.89 -5.11
N ASN A 469 -9.76 3.00 -4.59
CA ASN A 469 -8.49 3.08 -3.81
C ASN A 469 -7.18 3.02 -4.64
N PHE A 470 -7.17 3.62 -5.84
CA PHE A 470 -6.11 3.49 -6.86
C PHE A 470 -4.65 3.68 -6.35
N ILE A 471 -3.80 2.69 -6.65
CA ILE A 471 -2.34 2.67 -6.46
C ILE A 471 -1.68 3.35 -7.68
N GLY A 472 -1.52 4.67 -7.66
CA GLY A 472 -0.59 5.47 -8.49
C GLY A 472 -0.60 5.27 -10.02
N ASN A 473 0.33 5.91 -10.73
CA ASN A 473 0.44 5.85 -12.21
C ASN A 473 0.88 4.48 -12.76
N LEU A 474 1.08 3.46 -11.90
CA LEU A 474 1.70 2.17 -12.22
C LEU A 474 0.83 1.25 -13.10
N PHE A 475 -0.50 1.46 -13.14
CA PHE A 475 -1.45 0.63 -13.89
C PHE A 475 -2.13 1.35 -15.07
N LEU A 476 -1.60 2.52 -15.45
CA LEU A 476 -2.10 3.29 -16.58
C LEU A 476 -1.57 2.71 -17.89
N SER A 477 -2.49 2.38 -18.80
CA SER A 477 -2.15 2.01 -20.18
C SER A 477 -2.02 3.31 -20.99
N PRO A 478 -0.86 3.59 -21.60
CA PRO A 478 -0.63 4.85 -22.30
C PRO A 478 -1.56 4.99 -23.50
N ARG A 479 -2.07 6.21 -23.73
CA ARG A 479 -2.96 6.57 -24.84
C ARG A 479 -2.16 7.31 -25.91
N GLN A 480 -1.21 6.62 -26.54
CA GLN A 480 -0.13 7.23 -27.33
C GLN A 480 -0.61 8.30 -28.33
N LYS A 481 -1.70 8.04 -29.07
CA LYS A 481 -2.25 9.00 -30.04
C LYS A 481 -2.78 10.28 -29.38
N GLN A 482 -3.51 10.13 -28.28
CA GLN A 482 -4.07 11.26 -27.53
C GLN A 482 -2.98 12.01 -26.75
N GLU A 483 -2.01 11.29 -26.19
CA GLU A 483 -0.84 11.88 -25.51
C GLU A 483 -0.02 12.74 -26.46
N ALA A 484 0.27 12.27 -27.68
CA ALA A 484 0.98 13.04 -28.70
C ALA A 484 0.22 14.31 -29.12
N SER A 485 -1.11 14.25 -29.20
CA SER A 485 -1.94 15.42 -29.51
C SER A 485 -1.86 16.49 -28.42
N ILE A 486 -1.86 16.09 -27.15
CA ILE A 486 -1.65 17.01 -26.03
C ILE A 486 -0.22 17.55 -26.02
N GLU A 487 0.78 16.71 -26.23
CA GLU A 487 2.19 17.11 -26.27
C GLU A 487 2.42 18.22 -27.30
N ASN A 488 1.87 18.06 -28.52
CA ASN A 488 1.92 19.09 -29.55
C ASN A 488 1.16 20.38 -29.12
N SER A 489 0.00 20.24 -28.47
CA SER A 489 -0.76 21.40 -27.99
C SER A 489 0.00 22.17 -26.91
N VAL A 490 0.64 21.47 -25.99
CA VAL A 490 1.48 22.06 -24.93
C VAL A 490 2.72 22.73 -25.54
N ALA A 491 3.38 22.09 -26.51
CA ALA A 491 4.53 22.68 -27.20
C ALA A 491 4.14 23.98 -27.93
N GLN A 492 3.02 23.99 -28.64
CA GLN A 492 2.50 25.20 -29.30
C GLN A 492 2.13 26.28 -28.27
N TRP A 493 1.53 25.91 -27.14
CA TRP A 493 1.20 26.87 -26.09
C TRP A 493 2.44 27.50 -25.45
N ASN A 494 3.48 26.69 -25.20
CA ASN A 494 4.77 27.18 -24.72
C ASN A 494 5.44 28.15 -25.72
N ASN A 495 5.17 27.98 -27.02
CA ASN A 495 5.61 28.91 -28.08
C ASN A 495 4.75 30.20 -28.18
N GLY A 496 3.80 30.40 -27.26
CA GLY A 496 2.99 31.63 -27.18
C GLY A 496 1.67 31.60 -27.95
N PHE A 497 1.28 30.45 -28.51
CA PHE A 497 -0.05 30.32 -29.13
C PHE A 497 -1.12 30.05 -28.07
N GLY A 498 -2.21 30.80 -28.06
CA GLY A 498 -3.37 30.52 -27.21
C GLY A 498 -3.93 29.13 -27.45
N LYS A 499 -4.08 28.35 -26.38
CA LYS A 499 -4.58 26.97 -26.45
C LYS A 499 -5.68 26.70 -25.43
N ALA A 500 -6.72 26.06 -25.95
CA ALA A 500 -7.78 25.44 -25.17
C ALA A 500 -8.11 24.07 -25.76
N ILE A 501 -8.26 23.08 -24.89
CA ILE A 501 -8.43 21.68 -25.26
C ILE A 501 -9.74 21.18 -24.65
N VAL A 502 -10.60 20.59 -25.47
CA VAL A 502 -11.75 19.82 -24.99
C VAL A 502 -11.51 18.33 -25.18
N ILE A 503 -11.72 17.57 -24.11
CA ILE A 503 -11.62 16.12 -24.10
C ILE A 503 -13.01 15.53 -23.96
N THR A 504 -13.43 14.79 -24.98
CA THR A 504 -14.75 14.16 -24.99
C THR A 504 -14.65 12.65 -24.95
N GLY A 505 -15.61 12.03 -24.28
CA GLY A 505 -15.58 10.60 -24.03
C GLY A 505 -16.80 10.12 -23.27
N ASP A 506 -17.25 8.92 -23.56
CA ASP A 506 -18.28 8.25 -22.76
C ASP A 506 -17.88 8.06 -21.28
N LYS A 507 -18.86 7.74 -20.44
CA LYS A 507 -18.60 7.34 -19.05
C LYS A 507 -17.69 6.09 -19.04
N LEU A 508 -16.82 5.98 -18.04
CA LEU A 508 -15.82 4.91 -17.90
C LEU A 508 -14.73 4.85 -18.99
N SER A 509 -14.68 5.77 -19.96
CA SER A 509 -13.61 5.80 -20.97
C SER A 509 -12.20 6.13 -20.42
N GLY A 510 -12.12 6.64 -19.19
CA GLY A 510 -10.87 7.01 -18.52
C GLY A 510 -10.49 8.49 -18.64
N LYS A 511 -11.44 9.39 -18.99
CA LYS A 511 -11.19 10.85 -19.12
C LYS A 511 -10.49 11.46 -17.90
N SER A 512 -11.08 11.35 -16.70
CA SER A 512 -10.53 11.96 -15.49
C SER A 512 -9.13 11.44 -15.20
N THR A 513 -8.92 10.13 -15.30
CA THR A 513 -7.60 9.50 -15.13
C THR A 513 -6.58 10.00 -16.15
N PHE A 514 -6.98 10.17 -17.41
CA PHE A 514 -6.12 10.69 -18.46
C PHE A 514 -5.72 12.14 -18.20
N VAL A 515 -6.66 12.97 -17.75
CA VAL A 515 -6.40 14.38 -17.42
C VAL A 515 -5.50 14.54 -16.21
N ASP A 516 -5.75 13.76 -15.15
CA ASP A 516 -4.90 13.77 -13.96
C ASP A 516 -3.45 13.40 -14.31
N TYR A 517 -3.26 12.36 -15.13
CA TYR A 517 -1.94 11.94 -15.62
C TYR A 517 -1.24 13.05 -16.43
N ILE A 518 -1.96 13.69 -17.36
CA ILE A 518 -1.42 14.77 -18.21
C ILE A 518 -1.04 16.00 -17.38
N GLY A 519 -1.89 16.40 -16.43
CA GLY A 519 -1.61 17.53 -15.55
C GLY A 519 -0.36 17.28 -14.70
N GLN A 520 -0.23 16.08 -14.12
CA GLN A 520 0.98 15.69 -13.38
C GLN A 520 2.22 15.67 -14.27
N LYS A 521 2.12 15.12 -15.49
CA LYS A 521 3.25 14.94 -16.41
C LYS A 521 3.85 16.26 -16.90
N TYR A 522 3.02 17.22 -17.30
CA TYR A 522 3.49 18.46 -17.95
C TYR A 522 3.53 19.70 -17.05
N PHE A 523 2.65 19.79 -16.03
CA PHE A 523 2.47 21.01 -15.24
C PHE A 523 2.70 20.81 -13.74
N GLY A 524 2.64 19.57 -13.23
CA GLY A 524 2.88 19.24 -11.83
C GLY A 524 2.04 20.11 -10.88
N LYS A 525 2.70 20.90 -10.03
CA LYS A 525 2.06 21.80 -9.05
C LYS A 525 1.33 22.99 -9.67
N SER A 526 1.57 23.30 -10.94
CA SER A 526 0.90 24.39 -11.68
C SER A 526 -0.44 23.97 -12.28
N THR A 527 -0.92 22.74 -11.98
CA THR A 527 -2.24 22.26 -12.40
C THR A 527 -3.30 22.68 -11.39
N LEU A 528 -4.31 23.42 -11.85
CA LEU A 528 -5.48 23.82 -11.08
C LEU A 528 -6.70 23.01 -11.52
N ILE A 529 -7.09 22.01 -10.71
CA ILE A 529 -8.31 21.24 -10.95
C ILE A 529 -9.47 21.93 -10.27
N LEU A 530 -10.38 22.49 -11.06
CA LEU A 530 -11.57 23.16 -10.55
C LEU A 530 -12.63 22.12 -10.18
N LYS A 531 -13.06 22.19 -8.93
CA LYS A 531 -14.20 21.44 -8.40
C LYS A 531 -15.14 22.44 -7.75
N LYS A 532 -16.43 22.13 -7.75
CA LYS A 532 -17.44 22.91 -7.04
C LYS A 532 -17.34 22.71 -5.53
N ASP A 533 -17.75 23.72 -4.77
CA ASP A 533 -17.82 23.70 -3.30
C ASP A 533 -16.50 23.36 -2.60
N THR A 534 -15.36 23.66 -3.24
CA THR A 534 -14.02 23.43 -2.69
C THR A 534 -13.27 24.73 -2.44
N THR A 535 -12.32 24.69 -1.50
CA THR A 535 -11.39 25.82 -1.31
C THR A 535 -10.16 25.59 -2.17
N ILE A 536 -9.89 26.50 -3.09
CA ILE A 536 -8.73 26.46 -3.98
C ILE A 536 -7.71 27.49 -3.50
N THR A 537 -6.45 27.08 -3.43
CA THR A 537 -5.33 27.99 -3.16
C THR A 537 -4.52 28.14 -4.43
N PHE A 538 -4.38 29.37 -4.92
CA PHE A 538 -3.57 29.68 -6.10
C PHE A 538 -2.78 30.97 -5.86
N ASP A 539 -1.47 30.91 -6.07
CA ASP A 539 -0.53 32.03 -5.87
C ASP A 539 -0.72 32.73 -4.51
N GLY A 540 -0.84 31.93 -3.43
CA GLY A 540 -1.04 32.41 -2.06
C GLY A 540 -2.46 32.89 -1.72
N ARG A 541 -3.35 33.03 -2.70
CA ARG A 541 -4.76 33.43 -2.49
C ARG A 541 -5.65 32.21 -2.32
N LYS A 542 -6.52 32.26 -1.31
CA LYS A 542 -7.55 31.24 -1.07
C LYS A 542 -8.90 31.79 -1.49
N PHE A 543 -9.64 31.04 -2.29
CA PHE A 543 -11.03 31.33 -2.61
C PHE A 543 -11.86 30.05 -2.59
N LYS A 544 -13.14 30.18 -2.26
CA LYS A 544 -14.10 29.08 -2.27
C LYS A 544 -14.85 29.09 -3.60
N THR A 545 -14.89 27.95 -4.28
CA THR A 545 -15.70 27.76 -5.47
C THR A 545 -17.14 27.42 -5.08
N THR A 546 -18.07 27.74 -5.98
CA THR A 546 -19.49 27.36 -5.91
C THR A 546 -19.85 26.71 -7.26
N HIS A 547 -21.12 26.69 -7.65
CA HIS A 547 -21.55 26.32 -9.00
C HIS A 547 -21.39 27.47 -10.02
N ASN A 548 -21.08 28.70 -9.60
CA ASN A 548 -20.77 29.80 -10.51
C ASN A 548 -19.34 29.69 -11.08
N LEU A 549 -19.23 29.18 -12.32
CA LEU A 549 -17.93 29.02 -13.00
C LEU A 549 -17.30 30.37 -13.35
N LYS A 550 -18.10 31.39 -13.64
CA LYS A 550 -17.60 32.74 -13.98
C LYS A 550 -16.79 33.33 -12.83
N ASP A 551 -17.30 33.23 -11.61
CA ASP A 551 -16.64 33.77 -10.41
C ASP A 551 -15.35 32.99 -10.10
N ALA A 552 -15.38 31.67 -10.26
CA ALA A 552 -14.19 30.83 -10.09
C ALA A 552 -13.08 31.24 -11.07
N LEU A 553 -13.40 31.36 -12.36
CA LEU A 553 -12.46 31.78 -13.39
C LEU A 553 -11.93 33.20 -13.17
N HIS A 554 -12.80 34.12 -12.75
CA HIS A 554 -12.40 35.50 -12.43
C HIS A 554 -11.41 35.56 -11.26
N ASN A 555 -11.58 34.73 -10.23
CA ASN A 555 -10.64 34.69 -9.11
C ASN A 555 -9.27 34.12 -9.50
N ILE A 556 -9.24 33.13 -10.40
CA ILE A 556 -7.98 32.56 -10.93
C ILE A 556 -7.23 33.60 -11.77
N LYS A 557 -7.94 34.34 -12.63
CA LYS A 557 -7.36 35.39 -13.48
C LYS A 557 -6.52 36.39 -12.69
N LYS A 558 -6.91 36.71 -11.45
CA LYS A 558 -6.18 37.64 -10.59
C LYS A 558 -4.75 37.17 -10.25
N GLY A 559 -4.43 35.88 -10.39
CA GLY A 559 -3.14 35.26 -10.06
C GLY A 559 -2.22 34.97 -11.25
N PHE A 560 -2.56 35.38 -12.47
CA PHE A 560 -1.75 35.11 -13.68
C PHE A 560 -0.41 35.85 -13.74
N SER A 561 -0.16 36.79 -12.83
CA SER A 561 1.06 37.61 -12.81
C SER A 561 2.35 36.80 -12.62
N ASN A 562 2.28 35.68 -11.86
CA ASN A 562 3.47 34.95 -11.43
C ASN A 562 3.62 33.55 -12.06
N THR A 563 2.52 32.95 -12.53
CA THR A 563 2.52 31.57 -13.03
C THR A 563 1.57 31.42 -14.22
N LYS A 564 1.94 30.57 -15.18
CA LYS A 564 1.06 30.15 -16.28
C LYS A 564 0.50 28.75 -15.97
N PRO A 565 -0.72 28.64 -15.40
CA PRO A 565 -1.26 27.37 -14.96
C PRO A 565 -1.94 26.59 -16.09
N LEU A 566 -2.09 25.28 -15.86
CA LEU A 566 -3.09 24.46 -16.55
C LEU A 566 -4.37 24.50 -15.72
N ILE A 567 -5.47 25.01 -16.28
CA ILE A 567 -6.78 25.03 -15.66
C ILE A 567 -7.58 23.84 -16.17
N VAL A 568 -7.95 22.93 -15.27
CA VAL A 568 -8.73 21.73 -15.57
C VAL A 568 -10.15 21.88 -15.05
N ILE A 569 -11.13 21.72 -15.94
CA ILE A 569 -12.56 21.63 -15.61
C ILE A 569 -13.03 20.23 -15.99
N ASP A 570 -13.10 19.33 -14.99
CA ASP A 570 -13.53 17.94 -15.21
C ASP A 570 -15.05 17.81 -15.11
N ASN A 571 -15.66 17.18 -16.12
CA ASN A 571 -17.10 16.97 -16.32
C ASN A 571 -17.89 18.28 -16.21
N LEU A 572 -17.77 19.13 -17.24
CA LEU A 572 -18.39 20.45 -17.33
C LEU A 572 -19.89 20.45 -16.98
N GLU A 573 -20.61 19.38 -17.31
CA GLU A 573 -22.03 19.19 -16.99
C GLU A 573 -22.35 19.31 -15.48
N LEU A 574 -21.39 19.05 -14.58
CA LEU A 574 -21.57 19.09 -13.13
C LEU A 574 -21.59 20.50 -12.51
N TRP A 575 -21.24 21.52 -13.29
CA TRP A 575 -21.21 22.92 -12.85
C TRP A 575 -22.58 23.59 -12.83
N SER A 576 -23.64 22.88 -13.25
CA SER A 576 -25.00 23.40 -13.14
C SER A 576 -25.64 23.05 -11.79
N ASP A 577 -26.46 23.95 -11.28
CA ASP A 577 -27.37 23.72 -10.15
C ASP A 577 -28.70 24.45 -10.37
N ASP A 578 -29.44 24.65 -9.28
CA ASP A 578 -30.72 25.34 -9.29
C ASP A 578 -30.60 26.86 -9.53
N ASP A 579 -29.45 27.45 -9.19
CA ASP A 579 -29.21 28.91 -9.24
C ASP A 579 -28.42 29.32 -10.49
N PHE A 580 -27.55 28.44 -10.99
CA PHE A 580 -26.64 28.67 -12.11
C PHE A 580 -26.88 27.67 -13.24
N SER A 581 -27.32 28.18 -14.40
CA SER A 581 -27.56 27.35 -15.57
C SER A 581 -26.26 26.87 -16.23
N LEU A 582 -26.28 25.65 -16.78
CA LEU A 582 -25.14 25.13 -17.54
C LEU A 582 -24.74 26.06 -18.69
N LEU A 583 -25.72 26.65 -19.38
CA LEU A 583 -25.48 27.50 -20.54
C LEU A 583 -24.73 28.79 -20.17
N ASP A 584 -25.07 29.40 -19.03
CA ASP A 584 -24.39 30.63 -18.57
C ASP A 584 -22.96 30.34 -18.14
N ASN A 585 -22.74 29.21 -17.45
CA ASN A 585 -21.41 28.74 -17.11
C ASN A 585 -20.56 28.44 -18.35
N VAL A 586 -21.14 27.79 -19.36
CA VAL A 586 -20.44 27.52 -20.63
C VAL A 586 -20.11 28.82 -21.36
N ARG A 587 -21.03 29.78 -21.44
CA ARG A 587 -20.76 31.10 -22.06
C ARG A 587 -19.63 31.85 -21.34
N ALA A 588 -19.60 31.81 -20.01
CA ALA A 588 -18.52 32.40 -19.22
C ALA A 588 -17.17 31.72 -19.52
N LEU A 589 -17.16 30.39 -19.63
CA LEU A 589 -15.97 29.62 -20.01
C LEU A 589 -15.49 29.99 -21.43
N LEU A 590 -16.39 30.08 -22.40
CA LEU A 590 -16.01 30.45 -23.78
C LEU A 590 -15.42 31.87 -23.85
N SER A 591 -16.00 32.82 -23.11
CA SER A 591 -15.46 34.17 -22.97
C SER A 591 -14.10 34.22 -22.27
N PHE A 592 -13.84 33.27 -21.38
CA PHE A 592 -12.55 33.16 -20.70
C PHE A 592 -11.49 32.58 -21.62
N ILE A 593 -11.82 31.55 -22.41
CA ILE A 593 -10.93 30.96 -23.41
C ILE A 593 -10.47 32.02 -24.42
N SER A 594 -11.39 32.85 -24.91
CA SER A 594 -11.05 33.89 -25.88
C SER A 594 -10.18 35.02 -25.32
N SER A 595 -10.18 35.23 -24.00
CA SER A 595 -9.43 36.33 -23.37
C SER A 595 -8.12 35.90 -22.70
N GLU A 596 -8.01 34.65 -22.24
CA GLU A 596 -6.91 34.23 -21.36
C GLU A 596 -6.15 32.98 -21.81
N SER A 597 -6.46 32.40 -22.97
CA SER A 597 -5.82 31.16 -23.44
C SER A 597 -4.30 31.28 -23.72
N ASP A 598 -3.77 32.50 -23.82
CA ASP A 598 -2.33 32.78 -23.92
C ASP A 598 -1.61 32.73 -22.56
N ASN A 599 -2.35 32.99 -21.47
CA ASN A 599 -1.83 33.09 -20.10
C ASN A 599 -2.07 31.81 -19.30
N ALA A 600 -3.10 31.04 -19.63
CA ALA A 600 -3.41 29.75 -19.01
C ALA A 600 -3.84 28.74 -20.07
N LEU A 601 -3.32 27.52 -19.98
CA LEU A 601 -3.79 26.41 -20.81
C LEU A 601 -5.11 25.91 -20.23
N ILE A 602 -6.19 25.95 -20.99
CA ILE A 602 -7.51 25.49 -20.53
C ILE A 602 -7.76 24.07 -21.03
N LEU A 603 -8.10 23.16 -20.12
CA LEU A 603 -8.50 21.79 -20.44
C LEU A 603 -9.88 21.51 -19.84
N VAL A 604 -10.83 21.12 -20.68
CA VAL A 604 -12.21 20.85 -20.29
C VAL A 604 -12.57 19.43 -20.66
N THR A 605 -13.22 18.70 -19.78
CA THR A 605 -13.80 17.38 -20.11
C THR A 605 -15.32 17.43 -20.11
N THR A 606 -15.93 16.66 -21.01
CA THR A 606 -17.38 16.51 -21.11
C THR A 606 -17.74 15.15 -21.71
N SER A 607 -18.97 14.68 -21.49
CA SER A 607 -19.50 13.55 -22.25
C SER A 607 -19.73 13.94 -23.72
N ARG A 608 -19.70 12.94 -24.63
CA ARG A 608 -19.98 13.16 -26.05
C ARG A 608 -21.42 13.60 -26.30
N GLN A 609 -22.36 13.06 -25.54
CA GLN A 609 -23.77 13.45 -25.63
C GLN A 609 -23.95 14.91 -25.20
N MET A 610 -23.25 15.34 -24.15
CA MET A 610 -23.28 16.74 -23.72
C MET A 610 -22.59 17.66 -24.74
N GLN A 611 -21.46 17.24 -25.33
CA GLN A 611 -20.82 17.98 -26.43
C GLN A 611 -21.81 18.24 -27.57
N GLN A 612 -22.47 17.19 -28.07
CA GLN A 612 -23.47 17.33 -29.14
C GLN A 612 -24.65 18.20 -28.71
N HIS A 613 -25.10 18.07 -27.46
CA HIS A 613 -26.17 18.90 -26.91
C HIS A 613 -25.79 20.39 -26.87
N LEU A 614 -24.55 20.70 -26.49
CA LEU A 614 -24.02 22.06 -26.47
C LEU A 614 -23.82 22.60 -27.89
N ASP A 615 -23.22 21.81 -28.79
CA ASP A 615 -22.97 22.21 -30.19
C ASP A 615 -24.26 22.55 -30.95
N ASN A 616 -25.38 21.90 -30.62
CA ASN A 616 -26.69 22.22 -31.18
C ASN A 616 -27.25 23.58 -30.72
N ARG A 617 -26.72 24.16 -29.64
CA ARG A 617 -27.23 25.40 -29.02
C ARG A 617 -26.26 26.57 -29.15
N ILE A 618 -24.97 26.28 -29.13
CA ILE A 618 -23.86 27.22 -29.18
C ILE A 618 -22.70 26.55 -29.92
N ARG A 619 -21.80 27.34 -30.50
CA ARG A 619 -20.58 26.83 -31.16
C ARG A 619 -19.54 26.40 -30.12
N PHE A 620 -19.87 25.40 -29.31
CA PHE A 620 -19.07 24.99 -28.16
C PHE A 620 -17.73 24.41 -28.58
N THR A 621 -17.73 23.40 -29.46
CA THR A 621 -16.50 22.72 -29.90
C THR A 621 -15.58 23.66 -30.68
N GLU A 622 -16.13 24.58 -31.47
CA GLU A 622 -15.35 25.55 -32.29
C GLU A 622 -14.50 26.51 -31.44
N ALA A 623 -14.87 26.74 -30.18
CA ALA A 623 -14.11 27.61 -29.29
C ALA A 623 -12.80 26.98 -28.76
N PHE A 624 -12.62 25.67 -28.95
CA PHE A 624 -11.42 24.95 -28.52
C PHE A 624 -10.46 24.77 -29.67
N SER A 625 -9.19 25.09 -29.44
CA SER A 625 -8.10 24.91 -30.41
C SER A 625 -7.81 23.44 -30.75
N ASN A 626 -8.17 22.51 -29.86
CA ASN A 626 -7.99 21.08 -30.07
C ASN A 626 -9.11 20.29 -29.41
N THR A 627 -9.56 19.23 -30.07
CA THR A 627 -10.60 18.32 -29.59
C THR A 627 -10.07 16.89 -29.57
N ILE A 628 -10.04 16.29 -28.39
CA ILE A 628 -9.51 14.94 -28.19
C ILE A 628 -10.64 13.99 -27.80
N LYS A 629 -10.80 12.91 -28.58
CA LYS A 629 -11.80 11.88 -28.33
C LYS A 629 -11.17 10.69 -27.60
N LEU A 630 -11.75 10.32 -26.45
CA LEU A 630 -11.35 9.19 -25.60
C LEU A 630 -12.38 8.05 -25.58
N ASP A 631 -13.46 8.12 -26.36
CA ASP A 631 -14.54 7.13 -26.39
C ASP A 631 -14.05 5.68 -26.47
N LYS A 632 -13.06 5.42 -27.34
CA LYS A 632 -12.59 4.07 -27.69
C LYS A 632 -11.10 3.93 -27.47
N ALA A 633 -10.73 2.77 -26.95
CA ALA A 633 -9.36 2.29 -26.85
C ALA A 633 -8.98 1.39 -28.02
N THR A 634 -7.68 1.27 -28.29
CA THR A 634 -7.22 0.19 -29.17
C THR A 634 -7.32 -1.13 -28.43
N PHE A 635 -7.50 -2.23 -29.16
CA PHE A 635 -7.49 -3.56 -28.57
C PHE A 635 -6.20 -3.82 -27.75
N GLU A 636 -5.05 -3.37 -28.26
CA GLU A 636 -3.76 -3.53 -27.59
C GLU A 636 -3.71 -2.75 -26.25
N GLU A 637 -4.27 -1.53 -26.21
CA GLU A 637 -4.37 -0.75 -24.97
C GLU A 637 -5.22 -1.47 -23.92
N ILE A 638 -6.36 -2.05 -24.33
CA ILE A 638 -7.27 -2.80 -23.45
C ILE A 638 -6.60 -4.09 -22.97
N TYR A 639 -6.01 -4.85 -23.90
CA TYR A 639 -5.36 -6.12 -23.60
C TYR A 639 -4.20 -5.93 -22.60
N LYS A 640 -3.35 -4.93 -22.83
CA LYS A 640 -2.30 -4.54 -21.88
C LYS A 640 -2.88 -4.11 -20.53
N ALA A 641 -3.95 -3.31 -20.52
CA ALA A 641 -4.57 -2.86 -19.27
C ALA A 641 -5.11 -4.03 -18.43
N VAL A 642 -5.72 -5.04 -19.07
CA VAL A 642 -6.19 -6.27 -18.41
C VAL A 642 -5.01 -7.10 -17.91
N LEU A 643 -4.00 -7.31 -18.75
CA LEU A 643 -2.81 -8.11 -18.38
C LEU A 643 -1.99 -7.46 -17.26
N LEU A 644 -1.79 -6.15 -17.27
CA LEU A 644 -1.03 -5.45 -16.22
C LEU A 644 -1.70 -5.62 -14.85
N ARG A 645 -3.03 -5.45 -14.80
CA ARG A 645 -3.82 -5.61 -13.56
C ARG A 645 -3.89 -7.07 -13.12
N HIS A 646 -4.06 -7.98 -14.06
CA HIS A 646 -4.04 -9.40 -13.76
C HIS A 646 -2.66 -9.87 -13.28
N GLY A 647 -1.58 -9.43 -13.93
CA GLY A 647 -0.21 -9.74 -13.53
C GLY A 647 0.11 -9.21 -12.13
N ALA A 648 -0.36 -8.02 -11.79
CA ALA A 648 -0.26 -7.43 -10.45
C ALA A 648 -1.04 -8.20 -9.37
N SER A 649 -2.05 -9.00 -9.75
CA SER A 649 -2.76 -9.87 -8.82
C SER A 649 -1.94 -11.10 -8.39
N HIS A 650 -0.91 -11.47 -9.16
CA HIS A 650 -0.12 -12.69 -8.99
C HIS A 650 -0.96 -14.00 -8.94
N LYS A 651 -2.18 -13.98 -9.53
CA LYS A 651 -3.08 -15.14 -9.60
C LYS A 651 -3.02 -15.81 -10.96
N THR A 652 -3.31 -17.10 -11.01
CA THR A 652 -3.43 -17.86 -12.25
C THR A 652 -4.87 -17.84 -12.75
N LEU A 653 -5.09 -17.37 -13.98
CA LEU A 653 -6.36 -17.49 -14.68
C LEU A 653 -6.62 -18.93 -15.10
N ILE A 654 -7.74 -19.50 -14.66
CA ILE A 654 -8.19 -20.84 -15.01
C ILE A 654 -9.57 -20.81 -15.68
N SER A 655 -9.86 -21.82 -16.48
CA SER A 655 -11.16 -22.02 -17.10
C SER A 655 -12.15 -22.71 -16.15
N LYS A 656 -13.42 -22.82 -16.55
CA LYS A 656 -14.45 -23.59 -15.84
C LYS A 656 -14.08 -25.07 -15.63
N LYS A 657 -13.18 -25.62 -16.47
CA LYS A 657 -12.65 -26.98 -16.34
C LYS A 657 -11.42 -27.06 -15.41
N HIS A 658 -11.07 -25.97 -14.74
CA HIS A 658 -9.88 -25.80 -13.89
C HIS A 658 -8.52 -25.83 -14.60
N ASP A 659 -8.50 -25.86 -15.94
CA ASP A 659 -7.26 -25.73 -16.72
C ASP A 659 -6.78 -24.27 -16.81
N PRO A 660 -5.46 -23.99 -16.72
CA PRO A 660 -4.90 -22.66 -16.95
C PRO A 660 -5.28 -22.09 -18.32
N LEU A 661 -5.74 -20.84 -18.36
CA LEU A 661 -6.01 -20.16 -19.61
C LEU A 661 -4.71 -19.76 -20.29
N SER A 662 -4.51 -20.25 -21.51
CA SER A 662 -3.38 -19.84 -22.35
C SER A 662 -3.46 -18.34 -22.72
N PRO A 663 -2.33 -17.68 -23.02
CA PRO A 663 -2.33 -16.28 -23.46
C PRO A 663 -3.25 -16.03 -24.67
N LYS A 664 -3.39 -17.02 -25.57
CA LYS A 664 -4.28 -16.98 -26.74
C LYS A 664 -5.76 -16.95 -26.33
N GLN A 665 -6.16 -17.76 -25.35
CA GLN A 665 -7.53 -17.77 -24.83
C GLN A 665 -7.87 -16.47 -24.09
N ILE A 666 -6.94 -15.94 -23.29
CA ILE A 666 -7.11 -14.63 -22.64
C ILE A 666 -7.29 -13.55 -23.70
N LYS A 667 -6.45 -13.53 -24.75
CA LYS A 667 -6.54 -12.59 -25.87
C LYS A 667 -7.91 -12.67 -26.56
N GLN A 668 -8.44 -13.88 -26.80
CA GLN A 668 -9.75 -14.10 -27.40
C GLN A 668 -10.91 -13.60 -26.51
N ASN A 669 -10.86 -13.88 -25.20
CA ASN A 669 -11.87 -13.42 -24.26
C ASN A 669 -11.90 -11.89 -24.16
N VAL A 670 -10.72 -11.26 -24.05
CA VAL A 670 -10.61 -9.79 -24.05
C VAL A 670 -11.09 -9.20 -25.37
N LEU A 671 -10.79 -9.83 -26.51
CA LEU A 671 -11.25 -9.36 -27.82
C LEU A 671 -12.78 -9.44 -27.94
N LYS A 672 -13.39 -10.52 -27.45
CA LYS A 672 -14.85 -10.71 -27.43
C LYS A 672 -15.52 -9.63 -26.59
N LEU A 673 -15.02 -9.38 -25.38
CA LEU A 673 -15.52 -8.28 -24.52
C LEU A 673 -15.31 -6.91 -25.15
N SER A 674 -14.14 -6.67 -25.74
CA SER A 674 -13.81 -5.40 -26.40
C SER A 674 -14.78 -5.10 -27.54
N LYS A 675 -15.13 -6.09 -28.37
CA LYS A 675 -16.13 -5.94 -29.42
C LYS A 675 -17.53 -5.70 -28.85
N LYS A 676 -17.93 -6.46 -27.81
CA LYS A 676 -19.24 -6.32 -27.16
C LYS A 676 -19.46 -4.91 -26.58
N LEU A 677 -18.41 -4.33 -26.01
CA LEU A 677 -18.45 -3.06 -25.28
C LEU A 677 -17.90 -1.88 -26.11
N ASP A 678 -17.81 -2.05 -27.43
CA ASP A 678 -17.37 -1.02 -28.38
C ASP A 678 -16.03 -0.36 -28.02
N TYR A 679 -15.11 -1.17 -27.48
CA TYR A 679 -13.75 -0.78 -27.08
C TYR A 679 -13.69 0.34 -26.02
N ASN A 680 -14.71 0.52 -25.19
CA ASN A 680 -14.61 1.39 -24.01
C ASN A 680 -13.77 0.70 -22.93
N LEU A 681 -12.61 1.28 -22.60
CA LEU A 681 -11.63 0.67 -21.70
C LEU A 681 -12.22 0.32 -20.33
N GLY A 682 -12.86 1.28 -19.65
CA GLY A 682 -13.36 1.04 -18.30
C GLY A 682 -14.58 0.12 -18.28
N GLU A 683 -15.44 0.16 -19.32
CA GLU A 683 -16.53 -0.82 -19.46
C GLU A 683 -15.97 -2.24 -19.61
N VAL A 684 -14.92 -2.43 -20.42
CA VAL A 684 -14.28 -3.75 -20.58
C VAL A 684 -13.62 -4.22 -19.29
N LEU A 685 -12.89 -3.34 -18.59
CA LEU A 685 -12.29 -3.67 -17.30
C LEU A 685 -13.35 -4.02 -16.26
N GLN A 686 -14.47 -3.31 -16.26
CA GLN A 686 -15.59 -3.61 -15.37
C GLN A 686 -16.24 -4.95 -15.74
N ALA A 687 -16.51 -5.21 -17.03
CA ALA A 687 -17.11 -6.45 -17.48
C ALA A 687 -16.23 -7.68 -17.24
N TRP A 688 -14.91 -7.51 -17.30
CA TRP A 688 -13.96 -8.54 -16.91
C TRP A 688 -14.20 -9.02 -15.47
N THR A 689 -14.50 -8.11 -14.54
CA THR A 689 -14.76 -8.47 -13.13
C THR A 689 -16.03 -9.29 -12.94
N TYR A 690 -17.06 -9.09 -13.77
CA TYR A 690 -18.32 -9.85 -13.66
C TYR A 690 -18.10 -11.34 -13.90
N GLY A 691 -17.29 -11.65 -14.91
CA GLY A 691 -16.96 -13.00 -15.32
C GLY A 691 -15.88 -13.67 -14.47
N THR A 692 -15.24 -12.95 -13.55
CA THR A 692 -14.24 -13.56 -12.66
C THR A 692 -14.84 -14.03 -11.34
N THR A 693 -14.44 -15.20 -10.88
CA THR A 693 -14.76 -15.75 -9.56
C THR A 693 -13.51 -16.33 -8.91
N LEU A 694 -13.29 -15.99 -7.65
CA LEU A 694 -12.20 -16.53 -6.86
C LEU A 694 -12.62 -17.90 -6.30
N ILE A 695 -11.85 -18.94 -6.62
CA ILE A 695 -12.13 -20.31 -6.18
C ILE A 695 -11.15 -20.74 -5.08
N ASP A 696 -9.86 -20.35 -5.15
CA ASP A 696 -8.80 -20.70 -4.19
C ASP A 696 -7.67 -19.65 -4.14
N ASN A 697 -6.78 -19.73 -3.13
CA ASN A 697 -5.73 -18.76 -2.78
C ASN A 697 -4.86 -18.20 -3.94
N ASN A 698 -4.73 -18.91 -5.07
CA ASN A 698 -3.93 -18.46 -6.23
C ASN A 698 -4.65 -18.60 -7.58
N LYS A 699 -5.96 -18.91 -7.63
CA LYS A 699 -6.67 -19.21 -8.88
C LYS A 699 -7.92 -18.35 -9.06
N VAL A 700 -8.06 -17.77 -10.25
CA VAL A 700 -9.25 -17.01 -10.66
C VAL A 700 -9.88 -17.73 -11.84
N VAL A 701 -11.14 -18.16 -11.69
CA VAL A 701 -11.92 -18.64 -12.83
C VAL A 701 -12.44 -17.46 -13.60
N TYR A 702 -12.29 -17.48 -14.92
CA TYR A 702 -12.99 -16.58 -15.82
C TYR A 702 -14.06 -17.34 -16.62
N GLU A 703 -15.32 -16.95 -16.46
CA GLU A 703 -16.47 -17.46 -17.20
C GLU A 703 -17.26 -16.28 -17.80
N ASP A 704 -17.37 -16.25 -19.13
CA ASP A 704 -18.19 -15.27 -19.83
C ASP A 704 -19.66 -15.74 -19.84
N ALA A 705 -20.30 -15.66 -18.67
CA ALA A 705 -21.71 -15.97 -18.46
C ALA A 705 -22.48 -14.71 -18.05
N ASP A 706 -22.47 -13.67 -18.91
CA ASP A 706 -23.20 -12.44 -18.65
C ASP A 706 -24.67 -12.57 -19.10
N PRO A 707 -25.66 -12.64 -18.18
CA PRO A 707 -27.06 -12.60 -18.54
C PRO A 707 -27.34 -11.22 -19.17
N GLY A 708 -27.82 -11.19 -20.42
CA GLY A 708 -28.04 -9.91 -21.11
C GLY A 708 -29.18 -9.11 -20.47
N PHE A 709 -28.97 -7.80 -20.31
CA PHE A 709 -30.02 -6.88 -19.84
C PHE A 709 -31.17 -6.80 -20.87
N LYS A 710 -32.42 -6.86 -20.42
CA LYS A 710 -33.61 -6.82 -21.29
C LYS A 710 -34.31 -5.48 -21.19
N ASP A 711 -34.86 -5.01 -22.30
CA ASP A 711 -35.58 -3.75 -22.32
C ASP A 711 -37.00 -3.90 -21.75
N PHE A 712 -37.24 -3.36 -20.55
CA PHE A 712 -38.56 -3.26 -19.91
C PHE A 712 -39.00 -1.80 -19.69
N LEU A 713 -38.24 -0.84 -20.24
CA LEU A 713 -38.37 0.57 -19.90
C LEU A 713 -39.62 1.19 -20.52
N ASN A 714 -40.38 1.97 -19.75
CA ASN A 714 -41.50 2.76 -20.28
C ASN A 714 -41.00 4.12 -20.83
N LYS A 715 -41.92 4.95 -21.36
CA LYS A 715 -41.57 6.23 -22.00
C LYS A 715 -41.03 7.24 -20.98
N GLU A 716 -41.63 7.30 -19.80
CA GLU A 716 -41.28 8.21 -18.72
C GLU A 716 -39.89 7.90 -18.16
N GLU A 717 -39.57 6.63 -17.95
CA GLU A 717 -38.26 6.14 -17.52
C GLU A 717 -37.18 6.45 -18.55
N VAL A 718 -37.48 6.27 -19.84
CA VAL A 718 -36.58 6.65 -20.93
C VAL A 718 -36.22 8.14 -20.86
N ILE A 719 -37.18 9.00 -20.55
CA ILE A 719 -36.93 10.44 -20.39
C ILE A 719 -36.05 10.72 -19.15
N ILE A 720 -36.33 10.07 -18.02
CA ILE A 720 -35.49 10.17 -16.81
C ILE A 720 -34.06 9.74 -17.11
N LEU A 721 -33.89 8.59 -17.77
CA LEU A 721 -32.58 8.02 -18.10
C LEU A 721 -31.83 8.87 -19.11
N LYS A 722 -32.51 9.45 -20.12
CA LYS A 722 -31.92 10.42 -21.05
C LYS A 722 -31.38 11.63 -20.30
N HIS A 723 -32.18 12.21 -19.40
CA HIS A 723 -31.78 13.38 -18.63
C HIS A 723 -30.57 13.05 -17.74
N LEU A 724 -30.58 11.90 -17.08
CA LEU A 724 -29.48 11.48 -16.22
C LEU A 724 -28.19 11.19 -17.01
N LEU A 725 -28.27 10.59 -18.20
CA LEU A 725 -27.09 10.39 -19.06
C LEU A 725 -26.45 11.71 -19.52
N LEU A 726 -27.23 12.79 -19.64
CA LEU A 726 -26.69 14.11 -20.00
C LEU A 726 -25.98 14.78 -18.81
N PHE A 727 -26.56 14.72 -17.60
CA PHE A 727 -26.08 15.46 -16.43
C PHE A 727 -25.26 14.61 -15.43
N ASN A 728 -25.13 13.31 -15.67
CA ASN A 728 -24.51 12.28 -14.81
C ASN A 728 -25.17 12.03 -13.44
N LYS A 729 -25.62 13.08 -12.77
CA LYS A 729 -26.31 13.06 -11.47
C LYS A 729 -27.47 14.05 -11.50
N ILE A 730 -28.58 13.70 -10.85
CA ILE A 730 -29.74 14.58 -10.70
C ILE A 730 -30.37 14.40 -9.33
N THR A 731 -31.00 15.45 -8.79
CA THR A 731 -31.89 15.33 -7.62
C THR A 731 -33.34 15.11 -8.04
N GLU A 732 -34.17 14.63 -7.10
CA GLU A 732 -35.63 14.58 -7.30
C GLU A 732 -36.21 15.99 -7.53
N ILE A 733 -35.65 17.02 -6.89
CA ILE A 733 -36.09 18.41 -7.04
C ILE A 733 -35.83 18.90 -8.46
N GLN A 734 -34.63 18.67 -8.99
CA GLN A 734 -34.27 19.01 -10.37
C GLN A 734 -35.15 18.26 -11.38
N LEU A 735 -35.40 16.97 -11.14
CA LEU A 735 -36.29 16.18 -12.00
C LEU A 735 -37.72 16.74 -11.96
N LYS A 736 -38.23 17.11 -10.78
CA LYS A 736 -39.55 17.73 -10.61
C LYS A 736 -39.66 19.08 -11.32
N LYS A 737 -38.61 19.91 -11.29
CA LYS A 737 -38.54 21.16 -12.06
C LYS A 737 -38.53 20.90 -13.56
N PHE A 738 -37.80 19.88 -14.02
CA PHE A 738 -37.69 19.54 -15.44
C PHE A 738 -39.01 19.01 -16.04
N VAL A 739 -39.70 18.09 -15.37
CA VAL A 739 -40.96 17.49 -15.88
C VAL A 739 -42.22 18.25 -15.44
N GLY A 740 -42.10 19.16 -14.48
CA GLY A 740 -43.18 20.01 -13.99
C GLY A 740 -44.32 19.25 -13.31
N LYS A 741 -45.58 19.63 -13.61
CA LYS A 741 -46.79 19.08 -12.98
C LYS A 741 -46.94 17.56 -13.19
N SER A 742 -46.34 17.01 -14.25
CA SER A 742 -46.37 15.58 -14.54
C SER A 742 -45.55 14.74 -13.54
N TYR A 743 -44.76 15.37 -12.67
CA TYR A 743 -43.92 14.66 -11.70
C TYR A 743 -44.72 13.76 -10.78
N GLU A 744 -45.72 14.32 -10.08
CA GLU A 744 -46.50 13.58 -9.08
C GLU A 744 -47.41 12.52 -9.71
N THR A 745 -47.83 12.71 -10.97
CA THR A 745 -48.78 11.80 -11.64
C THR A 745 -48.11 10.59 -12.28
N GLN A 746 -46.97 10.76 -12.97
CA GLN A 746 -46.37 9.72 -13.82
C GLN A 746 -44.89 9.43 -13.52
N TYR A 747 -44.09 10.47 -13.28
CA TYR A 747 -42.64 10.31 -13.15
C TYR A 747 -42.20 9.81 -11.78
N LYS A 748 -42.92 10.12 -10.70
CA LYS A 748 -42.61 9.64 -9.35
C LYS A 748 -42.68 8.12 -9.23
N VAL A 749 -43.71 7.51 -9.83
CA VAL A 749 -43.88 6.05 -9.87
C VAL A 749 -42.77 5.42 -10.72
N SER A 750 -42.50 5.99 -11.88
CA SER A 750 -41.43 5.55 -12.79
C SER A 750 -40.04 5.63 -12.14
N LEU A 751 -39.74 6.71 -11.43
CA LEU A 751 -38.50 6.88 -10.67
C LEU A 751 -38.36 5.81 -9.58
N LYS A 752 -39.43 5.57 -8.80
CA LYS A 752 -39.45 4.54 -7.76
C LYS A 752 -39.23 3.14 -8.35
N ARG A 753 -39.80 2.86 -9.53
CA ARG A 753 -39.59 1.60 -10.25
C ARG A 753 -38.13 1.40 -10.63
N LEU A 754 -37.47 2.42 -11.19
CA LEU A 754 -36.04 2.37 -11.53
C LEU A 754 -35.12 2.22 -10.32
N LEU A 755 -35.49 2.78 -9.16
CA LEU A 755 -34.75 2.59 -7.90
C LEU A 755 -34.93 1.17 -7.35
N ASN A 756 -36.16 0.65 -7.36
CA ASN A 756 -36.48 -0.68 -6.87
C ASN A 756 -35.80 -1.78 -7.71
N THR A 757 -35.70 -1.61 -9.03
CA THR A 757 -34.98 -2.54 -9.92
C THR A 757 -33.48 -2.32 -9.94
N LYS A 758 -32.94 -1.41 -9.11
CA LYS A 758 -31.51 -1.05 -9.05
C LYS A 758 -30.93 -0.54 -10.36
N VAL A 759 -31.77 -0.09 -11.30
CA VAL A 759 -31.32 0.63 -12.50
C VAL A 759 -30.73 1.98 -12.11
N LEU A 760 -31.38 2.65 -11.16
CA LEU A 760 -30.86 3.84 -10.49
C LEU A 760 -30.39 3.52 -9.08
N LEU A 761 -29.37 4.24 -8.63
CA LEU A 761 -28.85 4.20 -7.27
C LEU A 761 -28.91 5.61 -6.68
N ARG A 762 -29.12 5.68 -5.36
CA ARG A 762 -29.03 6.91 -4.58
C ARG A 762 -27.67 6.96 -3.87
N ASP A 763 -26.99 8.09 -3.91
CA ASP A 763 -25.78 8.31 -3.10
C ASP A 763 -26.11 8.89 -1.72
N ASN A 764 -25.08 9.03 -0.87
CA ASN A 764 -25.23 9.49 0.52
C ASN A 764 -25.78 10.92 0.61
N ASP A 765 -25.59 11.72 -0.44
CA ASP A 765 -26.08 13.10 -0.56
C ASP A 765 -27.51 13.17 -1.15
N GLY A 766 -28.14 12.01 -1.38
CA GLY A 766 -29.49 11.91 -1.93
C GLY A 766 -29.59 12.11 -3.46
N GLN A 767 -28.47 12.19 -4.19
CA GLN A 767 -28.44 12.33 -5.64
C GLN A 767 -28.70 10.99 -6.31
N LEU A 768 -29.41 11.04 -7.44
CA LEU A 768 -29.72 9.88 -8.28
C LEU A 768 -28.64 9.72 -9.35
N ARG A 769 -28.16 8.49 -9.51
CA ARG A 769 -27.18 8.13 -10.56
C ARG A 769 -27.53 6.79 -11.20
N LEU A 770 -27.16 6.64 -12.47
CA LEU A 770 -27.29 5.38 -13.18
C LEU A 770 -26.34 4.35 -12.57
N ASN A 771 -26.84 3.13 -12.39
CA ASN A 771 -26.02 2.02 -11.93
C ASN A 771 -24.88 1.78 -12.95
N PRO A 772 -23.61 1.86 -12.52
CA PRO A 772 -22.46 1.71 -13.42
C PRO A 772 -22.50 0.41 -14.23
N VAL A 773 -23.04 -0.68 -13.67
CA VAL A 773 -22.97 -2.02 -14.29
C VAL A 773 -23.85 -2.21 -15.54
N ILE A 774 -24.77 -1.29 -15.79
CA ILE A 774 -25.71 -1.33 -16.93
C ILE A 774 -25.69 -0.04 -17.75
N THR A 775 -24.69 0.82 -17.52
CA THR A 775 -24.62 2.13 -18.20
C THR A 775 -24.61 1.98 -19.72
N LYS A 776 -23.86 1.00 -20.22
CA LYS A 776 -23.77 0.70 -21.65
C LYS A 776 -25.09 0.19 -22.22
N ASP A 777 -25.73 -0.75 -21.54
CA ASP A 777 -26.99 -1.35 -21.99
C ASP A 777 -28.07 -0.26 -22.13
N ILE A 778 -28.21 0.59 -21.11
CA ILE A 778 -29.16 1.71 -21.16
C ILE A 778 -28.83 2.69 -22.29
N LYS A 779 -27.56 3.03 -22.50
CA LYS A 779 -27.16 3.89 -23.63
C LYS A 779 -27.54 3.26 -24.97
N GLN A 780 -27.24 1.96 -25.17
CA GLN A 780 -27.58 1.25 -26.41
C GLN A 780 -29.08 1.15 -26.64
N LEU A 781 -29.87 0.90 -25.58
CA LEU A 781 -31.33 0.89 -25.66
C LEU A 781 -31.89 2.25 -26.07
N LEU A 782 -31.33 3.34 -25.54
CA LEU A 782 -31.77 4.69 -25.91
C LEU A 782 -31.37 5.07 -27.34
N ILE A 783 -30.22 4.61 -27.84
CA ILE A 783 -29.84 4.75 -29.26
C ILE A 783 -30.79 3.93 -30.13
N TYR A 784 -31.05 2.67 -29.77
CA TYR A 784 -31.97 1.79 -30.50
C TYR A 784 -33.39 2.35 -30.58
N ARG A 785 -33.86 2.99 -29.51
CA ARG A 785 -35.15 3.71 -29.47
C ARG A 785 -35.14 5.06 -30.19
N GLY A 786 -34.02 5.49 -30.78
CA GLY A 786 -33.89 6.79 -31.47
C GLY A 786 -33.95 8.01 -30.55
N ILE A 787 -33.70 7.83 -29.26
CA ILE A 787 -33.77 8.91 -28.25
C ILE A 787 -32.45 9.68 -28.14
N LEU A 788 -31.34 8.98 -28.38
CA LEU A 788 -29.98 9.49 -28.48
C LEU A 788 -29.46 9.26 -29.91
N ASN A 789 -28.62 10.17 -30.38
CA ASN A 789 -27.99 10.12 -31.70
C ASN A 789 -26.61 9.45 -31.67
#